data_AF-A0A7J6X6W4-F1
#
_entry.id   AF-A0A7J6X6W4-F1
#
_cell.length_a   1.000
_cell.length_b   1.000
_cell.length_c   1.000
_cell.angle_alpha   90.00
_cell.angle_beta   90.00
_cell.angle_gamma   90.00
#
_symmetry.space_group_name_H-M   'P 1'
#
loop_
_entity.id
_entity.type
_entity.pdbx_description
1 polymer ?
#
loop_
_entity_poly.entity_id
_entity_poly.type
_entity_poly.pdbx_seq_one_letter_code
_entity_poly.pdbx_strand_id
1 'polypeptide(L)'
;MANSAEKVGGFLGKMKPYTAPPWALHLNPIPSHVFSLAHVPTPIHKWNLPDLPANTEVYIKREDLCGVQLTGNKARKLEFLLAEAVSLGSDCVITMGGMQSNHCRATAVAAKYLNLDCFLILCNYEPLVEIGPTLSGNILIERLVGAHVEVANLDEFLKFGSLGLLNSLKAQLEKNGRRPYIIPVGGSNSLGTWGYIEAAREIEQQLQQPEFRETKFDCIVAPCGSSGTIAGLSIGSWLSTLKAEVHAYSVGEEPDNCYEYAQGLLDGLQANLQSRDLVHIQDARGLGYATSTTEELVVIKEVAETTGVILDPVYSGKAAYGFLKDMRENPTKWEGKRVLFIHTGGIFALYDKAIEEMSNMVGKWKRIKIDESLPPKDASQLCVPAPNDKHEFYPGLLESILFMRGSLSTLFLRPLTTSVTKVYSLSQSQRNLVSSLMAESDRNKKSFGFLTQKPYHPPSWALHLDPIPSHVFSLAHLPTPIHKWNLPNLPQNVDLWIKRDDISGMQLGGNKVRKLEFLMAEAVSQGADCIITIGGIQSNHCRATAVAAKYLNLDCYLILRTSKILVDKDPGLTGNLLVERLVGAHVELVSKEDYSKIGSEALTNLLKERLISQGRKPYVIPVGGSNSLGTWGYIEGIKEIEEQLCIGANIAFDDIVVACGSGGTLAGLSLGSWLSKMKAKVHGFSVCDNPDYFYNYVQGLLDGLHAGVSSRDIVDIQDSKGLGYAMNTTEELEFVKEVAAATSVVLDPVYSGKAAFRMMKDMRDNPAKWEGRRVLFIHTGGLFGLYDKNEQIAPTMGNWSRMDIAESVTRKDGIGKMF
;
A
#
# COMPACT_ATOMS: atom_id res chain seq x y z
N MET A 1 17.55 24.25 -18.96
CA MET A 1 18.05 22.89 -18.63
C MET A 1 17.00 22.09 -17.82
N ALA A 2 15.72 22.15 -18.19
CA ALA A 2 14.62 21.52 -17.43
C ALA A 2 14.20 20.12 -17.93
N ASN A 3 14.66 19.69 -19.12
CA ASN A 3 14.08 18.52 -19.82
C ASN A 3 14.79 17.17 -19.58
N SER A 4 15.79 17.06 -18.71
CA SER A 4 16.49 15.79 -18.45
C SER A 4 16.11 15.10 -17.13
N ALA A 5 15.32 15.76 -16.27
CA ALA A 5 14.82 15.21 -15.00
C ALA A 5 13.49 14.43 -15.12
N GLU A 6 12.91 14.37 -16.33
CA GLU A 6 11.48 14.11 -16.55
C GLU A 6 11.07 12.64 -16.79
N LYS A 7 11.99 11.67 -16.59
CA LYS A 7 11.79 10.30 -17.08
C LYS A 7 12.00 9.14 -16.08
N VAL A 8 12.38 9.35 -14.82
CA VAL A 8 12.42 8.24 -13.85
C VAL A 8 11.09 8.12 -13.10
N GLY A 9 10.40 6.99 -13.28
CA GLY A 9 9.23 6.58 -12.48
C GLY A 9 7.95 7.37 -12.75
N GLY A 10 7.05 6.84 -13.59
CA GLY A 10 5.80 7.48 -14.04
C GLY A 10 4.70 7.64 -12.98
N PHE A 11 5.04 7.92 -11.72
CA PHE A 11 4.09 8.11 -10.63
C PHE A 11 4.40 9.42 -9.89
N LEU A 12 3.35 10.25 -9.76
CA LEU A 12 3.22 11.59 -9.18
C LEU A 12 3.62 12.77 -10.07
N GLY A 13 2.63 13.65 -10.31
CA GLY A 13 2.85 15.02 -10.80
C GLY A 13 3.02 15.21 -12.30
N LYS A 14 3.14 14.15 -13.11
CA LYS A 14 3.25 14.29 -14.57
C LYS A 14 1.89 14.31 -15.24
N MET A 15 1.51 15.48 -15.74
CA MET A 15 0.39 15.61 -16.68
C MET A 15 0.85 15.08 -18.04
N LYS A 16 0.04 14.23 -18.66
CA LYS A 16 0.31 13.69 -20.00
C LYS A 16 -0.93 13.81 -20.88
N PRO A 17 -0.78 13.91 -22.21
CA PRO A 17 -1.90 13.76 -23.12
C PRO A 17 -2.61 12.44 -22.86
N TYR A 18 -3.95 12.48 -22.87
CA TYR A 18 -4.78 11.30 -22.71
C TYR A 18 -5.24 10.81 -24.07
N THR A 19 -5.38 9.48 -24.21
CA THR A 19 -5.93 8.86 -25.41
C THR A 19 -6.94 7.82 -24.94
N ALA A 20 -8.22 8.05 -25.26
CA ALA A 20 -9.29 7.13 -24.93
C ALA A 20 -9.14 5.79 -25.69
N PRO A 21 -9.62 4.67 -25.11
CA PRO A 21 -9.66 3.40 -25.82
C PRO A 21 -10.55 3.50 -27.07
N PRO A 22 -10.26 2.73 -28.13
CA PRO A 22 -11.01 2.77 -29.39
C PRO A 22 -12.52 2.61 -29.21
N TRP A 23 -12.94 1.73 -28.30
CA TRP A 23 -14.35 1.46 -28.01
C TRP A 23 -15.07 2.60 -27.28
N ALA A 24 -14.35 3.59 -26.72
CA ALA A 24 -14.91 4.74 -26.00
C ALA A 24 -14.90 6.05 -26.80
N LEU A 25 -14.43 6.04 -28.06
CA LEU A 25 -14.24 7.27 -28.85
C LEU A 25 -15.53 8.03 -29.19
N HIS A 26 -16.70 7.41 -29.01
CA HIS A 26 -18.01 8.04 -29.22
C HIS A 26 -18.53 8.77 -27.97
N LEU A 27 -17.88 8.60 -26.81
CA LEU A 27 -18.23 9.31 -25.58
C LEU A 27 -17.69 10.74 -25.63
N ASN A 28 -18.39 11.68 -25.01
CA ASN A 28 -18.04 13.09 -25.04
C ASN A 28 -18.48 13.80 -23.74
N PRO A 29 -17.62 14.61 -23.09
CA PRO A 29 -16.27 14.98 -23.49
C PRO A 29 -15.23 13.87 -23.29
N ILE A 30 -14.32 13.75 -24.26
CA ILE A 30 -13.09 12.97 -24.10
C ILE A 30 -12.05 13.85 -23.38
N PRO A 31 -11.41 13.36 -22.31
CA PRO A 31 -10.35 14.10 -21.62
C PRO A 31 -9.17 14.35 -22.56
N SER A 32 -8.60 15.55 -22.51
CA SER A 32 -7.39 15.84 -23.30
C SER A 32 -6.12 15.40 -22.58
N HIS A 33 -6.14 15.39 -21.24
CA HIS A 33 -4.99 15.14 -20.40
C HIS A 33 -5.38 14.36 -19.14
N VAL A 34 -4.37 13.74 -18.53
CA VAL A 34 -4.51 12.96 -17.30
C VAL A 34 -3.21 13.04 -16.49
N PHE A 35 -3.31 13.02 -15.17
CA PHE A 35 -2.15 12.80 -14.30
C PHE A 35 -1.87 11.31 -14.08
N SER A 36 -0.68 10.96 -13.58
CA SER A 36 -0.40 9.62 -13.05
C SER A 36 -0.23 9.72 -11.54
N LEU A 37 -1.34 9.58 -10.81
CA LEU A 37 -1.43 9.70 -9.35
C LEU A 37 -1.66 8.36 -8.66
N ALA A 38 -2.23 7.37 -9.36
CA ALA A 38 -2.49 6.04 -8.84
C ALA A 38 -1.38 5.05 -9.23
N HIS A 39 -1.01 4.16 -8.31
CA HIS A 39 -0.08 3.07 -8.58
C HIS A 39 -0.89 1.97 -9.27
N VAL A 40 -0.77 1.90 -10.60
CA VAL A 40 -1.56 1.03 -11.47
C VAL A 40 -0.62 0.24 -12.40
N PRO A 41 -1.03 -0.95 -12.88
CA PRO A 41 -2.33 -1.60 -12.66
C PRO A 41 -2.49 -2.15 -11.24
N THR A 42 -3.67 -1.99 -10.64
CA THR A 42 -3.91 -2.57 -9.30
C THR A 42 -4.10 -4.09 -9.41
N PRO A 43 -3.69 -4.90 -8.42
CA PRO A 43 -3.78 -6.36 -8.55
C PRO A 43 -5.22 -6.91 -8.68
N ILE A 44 -5.38 -8.00 -9.43
CA ILE A 44 -6.53 -8.92 -9.37
C ILE A 44 -6.01 -10.24 -8.82
N HIS A 45 -6.72 -10.84 -7.87
CA HIS A 45 -6.46 -12.22 -7.46
C HIS A 45 -7.77 -12.92 -7.08
N LYS A 46 -7.71 -14.25 -6.94
CA LYS A 46 -8.82 -15.03 -6.38
C LYS A 46 -9.04 -14.65 -4.91
N TRP A 47 -10.28 -14.42 -4.53
CA TRP A 47 -10.69 -14.09 -3.16
C TRP A 47 -11.34 -15.32 -2.54
N ASN A 48 -10.57 -16.05 -1.76
CA ASN A 48 -10.98 -17.34 -1.18
C ASN A 48 -11.97 -17.15 -0.02
N LEU A 49 -13.20 -16.77 -0.35
CA LEU A 49 -14.31 -16.66 0.59
C LEU A 49 -14.88 -18.06 0.90
N PRO A 50 -15.28 -18.34 2.16
CA PRO A 50 -15.96 -19.58 2.51
C PRO A 50 -17.40 -19.61 1.98
N ASP A 51 -17.99 -20.81 1.95
CA ASP A 51 -19.43 -21.04 1.74
C ASP A 51 -20.03 -20.44 0.46
N LEU A 52 -19.25 -20.44 -0.64
CA LEU A 52 -19.72 -19.98 -1.95
C LEU A 52 -20.69 -20.99 -2.60
N PRO A 53 -21.66 -20.52 -3.42
CA PRO A 53 -22.50 -21.41 -4.22
C PRO A 53 -21.68 -22.31 -5.16
N ALA A 54 -22.25 -23.43 -5.59
CA ALA A 54 -21.53 -24.44 -6.37
C ALA A 54 -20.88 -23.83 -7.63
N ASN A 55 -19.65 -24.26 -7.92
CA ASN A 55 -18.84 -23.81 -9.07
C ASN A 55 -18.65 -22.28 -9.19
N THR A 56 -18.91 -21.52 -8.12
CA THR A 56 -18.74 -20.07 -8.10
C THR A 56 -17.31 -19.72 -7.74
N GLU A 57 -16.72 -18.76 -8.45
CA GLU A 57 -15.42 -18.20 -8.07
C GLU A 57 -15.55 -16.70 -7.84
N VAL A 58 -14.99 -16.23 -6.73
CA VAL A 58 -14.89 -14.79 -6.45
C VAL A 58 -13.44 -14.36 -6.58
N TYR A 59 -13.23 -13.27 -7.30
CA TYR A 59 -11.97 -12.56 -7.45
C TYR A 59 -12.14 -11.16 -6.87
N ILE A 60 -11.04 -10.51 -6.51
CA ILE A 60 -11.05 -9.15 -5.99
C ILE A 60 -10.04 -8.29 -6.73
N LYS A 61 -10.50 -7.12 -7.18
CA LYS A 61 -9.70 -6.04 -7.75
C LYS A 61 -9.31 -5.09 -6.63
N ARG A 62 -8.01 -4.99 -6.37
CA ARG A 62 -7.44 -4.32 -5.19
C ARG A 62 -7.23 -2.82 -5.41
N GLU A 63 -8.30 -2.08 -5.66
CA GLU A 63 -8.25 -0.62 -5.83
C GLU A 63 -7.76 0.10 -4.55
N ASP A 64 -7.83 -0.56 -3.39
CA ASP A 64 -7.19 -0.14 -2.16
C ASP A 64 -5.65 -0.10 -2.23
N LEU A 65 -5.02 -0.76 -3.21
CA LEU A 65 -3.57 -0.82 -3.39
C LEU A 65 -3.04 0.19 -4.43
N CYS A 66 -3.81 1.22 -4.76
CA CYS A 66 -3.42 2.27 -5.71
C CYS A 66 -2.47 3.34 -5.14
N GLY A 67 -1.99 3.18 -3.90
CA GLY A 67 -1.25 4.18 -3.13
C GLY A 67 -1.56 4.05 -1.64
N VAL A 68 -0.70 4.57 -0.74
CA VAL A 68 -1.00 4.53 0.72
C VAL A 68 -1.91 5.69 1.13
N GLN A 69 -1.49 6.93 0.88
CA GLN A 69 -2.25 8.12 1.30
C GLN A 69 -3.43 8.40 0.36
N LEU A 70 -3.25 8.16 -0.94
CA LEU A 70 -4.30 8.30 -1.95
C LEU A 70 -5.27 7.12 -1.99
N THR A 71 -4.96 6.00 -1.32
CA THR A 71 -5.63 4.69 -1.40
C THR A 71 -7.13 4.75 -1.73
N GLY A 72 -7.53 3.90 -2.66
CA GLY A 72 -8.91 3.66 -3.03
C GLY A 72 -9.33 4.29 -4.35
N ASN A 73 -10.61 4.12 -4.66
CA ASN A 73 -11.18 4.43 -5.97
C ASN A 73 -11.07 5.91 -6.41
N LYS A 74 -10.92 6.83 -5.46
CA LYS A 74 -10.92 8.27 -5.73
C LYS A 74 -9.67 8.71 -6.51
N ALA A 75 -8.55 8.01 -6.34
CA ALA A 75 -7.30 8.33 -7.04
C ALA A 75 -7.48 8.36 -8.56
N ARG A 76 -8.15 7.35 -9.15
CA ARG A 76 -8.41 7.28 -10.61
C ARG A 76 -9.24 8.45 -11.13
N LYS A 77 -10.24 8.89 -10.35
CA LYS A 77 -11.09 10.01 -10.77
C LYS A 77 -10.31 11.33 -10.74
N LEU A 78 -9.51 11.50 -9.68
CA LEU A 78 -8.71 12.71 -9.45
C LEU A 78 -7.64 12.92 -10.53
N GLU A 79 -7.13 11.85 -11.15
CA GLU A 79 -6.18 11.97 -12.26
C GLU A 79 -6.71 12.83 -13.42
N PHE A 80 -8.01 12.75 -13.71
CA PHE A 80 -8.67 13.54 -14.76
C PHE A 80 -9.12 14.91 -14.25
N LEU A 81 -9.78 14.93 -13.09
CA LEU A 81 -10.33 16.16 -12.50
C LEU A 81 -9.24 17.19 -12.21
N LEU A 82 -8.12 16.77 -11.66
CA LEU A 82 -7.01 17.68 -11.38
C LEU A 82 -6.25 18.08 -12.64
N ALA A 83 -6.22 17.24 -13.67
CA ALA A 83 -5.66 17.62 -14.97
C ALA A 83 -6.47 18.77 -15.59
N GLU A 84 -7.80 18.74 -15.48
CA GLU A 84 -8.64 19.87 -15.90
C GLU A 84 -8.42 21.10 -15.01
N ALA A 85 -8.41 20.95 -13.68
CA ALA A 85 -8.17 22.08 -12.76
C ALA A 85 -6.86 22.82 -13.09
N VAL A 86 -5.76 22.08 -13.30
CA VAL A 86 -4.46 22.65 -13.68
C VAL A 86 -4.51 23.28 -15.08
N SER A 87 -5.20 22.65 -16.04
CA SER A 87 -5.37 23.22 -17.39
C SER A 87 -6.12 24.54 -17.39
N LEU A 88 -7.08 24.72 -16.48
CA LEU A 88 -7.85 25.95 -16.31
C LEU A 88 -7.10 27.02 -15.49
N GLY A 89 -5.88 26.74 -15.04
CA GLY A 89 -5.06 27.68 -14.27
C GLY A 89 -5.54 27.90 -12.83
N SER A 90 -6.28 26.95 -12.27
CA SER A 90 -6.72 27.00 -10.87
C SER A 90 -5.52 26.99 -9.91
N ASP A 91 -5.64 27.73 -8.80
CA ASP A 91 -4.64 27.74 -7.72
C ASP A 91 -5.11 27.00 -6.46
N CYS A 92 -6.39 26.63 -6.41
CA CYS A 92 -6.94 25.80 -5.36
C CYS A 92 -8.08 24.92 -5.87
N VAL A 93 -8.34 23.85 -5.13
CA VAL A 93 -9.50 22.98 -5.33
C VAL A 93 -10.39 23.01 -4.10
N ILE A 94 -11.69 22.91 -4.33
CA ILE A 94 -12.69 22.81 -3.28
C ILE A 94 -13.53 21.55 -3.45
N THR A 95 -13.78 20.84 -2.36
CA THR A 95 -14.65 19.66 -2.38
C THR A 95 -15.30 19.44 -1.02
N MET A 96 -16.17 18.44 -0.94
CA MET A 96 -16.86 18.11 0.30
C MET A 96 -17.16 16.62 0.45
N GLY A 97 -17.52 16.22 1.66
CA GLY A 97 -17.99 14.89 2.00
C GLY A 97 -18.26 14.77 3.50
N GLY A 98 -18.62 13.56 3.96
CA GLY A 98 -18.75 13.31 5.40
C GLY A 98 -17.44 13.44 6.16
N MET A 99 -17.51 13.46 7.50
CA MET A 99 -16.34 13.59 8.39
C MET A 99 -15.17 12.67 8.05
N GLN A 100 -15.44 11.40 7.72
CA GLN A 100 -14.42 10.42 7.34
C GLN A 100 -14.35 10.19 5.82
N SER A 101 -14.55 11.23 5.02
CA SER A 101 -14.60 11.14 3.56
C SER A 101 -13.25 10.71 2.95
N ASN A 102 -13.22 9.50 2.39
CA ASN A 102 -12.10 9.03 1.57
C ASN A 102 -11.82 9.95 0.37
N HIS A 103 -12.86 10.62 -0.13
CA HIS A 103 -12.75 11.57 -1.24
C HIS A 103 -12.03 12.86 -0.83
N CYS A 104 -12.36 13.42 0.33
CA CYS A 104 -11.72 14.63 0.85
C CYS A 104 -10.24 14.38 1.10
N ARG A 105 -9.91 13.29 1.79
CA ARG A 105 -8.52 12.84 2.02
C ARG A 105 -7.74 12.61 0.73
N ALA A 106 -8.29 11.88 -0.23
CA ALA A 106 -7.61 11.68 -1.51
C ALA A 106 -7.42 13.00 -2.28
N THR A 107 -8.41 13.90 -2.25
CA THR A 107 -8.33 15.22 -2.88
C THR A 107 -7.25 16.08 -2.24
N ALA A 108 -7.20 16.16 -0.91
CA ALA A 108 -6.19 16.93 -0.18
C ALA A 108 -4.77 16.47 -0.51
N VAL A 109 -4.54 15.16 -0.46
CA VAL A 109 -3.24 14.56 -0.78
C VAL A 109 -2.85 14.84 -2.24
N ALA A 110 -3.76 14.63 -3.18
CA ALA A 110 -3.50 14.82 -4.61
C ALA A 110 -3.27 16.29 -4.97
N ALA A 111 -4.08 17.20 -4.44
CA ALA A 111 -3.94 18.64 -4.64
C ALA A 111 -2.57 19.12 -4.14
N LYS A 112 -2.14 18.66 -2.95
CA LYS A 112 -0.83 19.02 -2.40
C LYS A 112 0.33 18.53 -3.26
N TYR A 113 0.26 17.32 -3.83
CA TYR A 113 1.26 16.83 -4.79
C TYR A 113 1.39 17.71 -6.04
N LEU A 114 0.31 18.38 -6.43
CA LEU A 114 0.25 19.27 -7.59
C LEU A 114 0.44 20.75 -7.23
N ASN A 115 0.81 21.04 -5.97
CA ASN A 115 0.96 22.40 -5.45
C ASN A 115 -0.32 23.26 -5.61
N LEU A 116 -1.48 22.65 -5.41
CA LEU A 116 -2.78 23.31 -5.30
C LEU A 116 -3.19 23.37 -3.82
N ASP A 117 -3.69 24.51 -3.37
CA ASP A 117 -4.32 24.57 -2.04
C ASP A 117 -5.63 23.77 -2.07
N CYS A 118 -5.98 23.13 -0.96
CA CYS A 118 -7.18 22.33 -0.86
C CYS A 118 -8.07 22.84 0.27
N PHE A 119 -9.32 23.14 -0.07
CA PHE A 119 -10.36 23.50 0.89
C PHE A 119 -11.42 22.39 0.92
N LEU A 120 -11.73 21.92 2.12
CA LEU A 120 -12.62 20.81 2.38
C LEU A 120 -13.80 21.30 3.22
N ILE A 121 -15.01 20.99 2.78
CA ILE A 121 -16.21 21.09 3.63
C ILE A 121 -16.54 19.68 4.14
N LEU A 122 -16.40 19.46 5.44
CA LEU A 122 -16.75 18.20 6.09
C LEU A 122 -18.13 18.33 6.75
N CYS A 123 -19.06 17.48 6.33
CA CYS A 123 -20.41 17.44 6.88
C CYS A 123 -20.46 16.54 8.11
N ASN A 124 -20.85 17.11 9.25
CA ASN A 124 -21.23 16.35 10.42
C ASN A 124 -22.74 16.03 10.36
N TYR A 125 -23.05 14.74 10.20
CA TYR A 125 -24.43 14.25 10.11
C TYR A 125 -25.06 13.99 11.49
N GLU A 126 -24.33 14.23 12.58
CA GLU A 126 -24.85 14.11 13.94
C GLU A 126 -25.45 15.43 14.45
N PRO A 127 -26.59 15.38 15.16
CA PRO A 127 -27.22 16.58 15.69
C PRO A 127 -26.37 17.22 16.80
N LEU A 128 -25.96 18.47 16.56
CA LEU A 128 -25.41 19.43 17.54
C LEU A 128 -24.27 18.91 18.41
N VAL A 129 -23.05 18.99 17.90
CA VAL A 129 -21.88 19.03 18.76
C VAL A 129 -20.98 20.19 18.31
N GLU A 130 -20.81 21.20 19.18
CA GLU A 130 -19.82 22.29 19.03
C GLU A 130 -18.36 21.80 19.17
N ILE A 131 -18.15 20.49 19.31
CA ILE A 131 -16.83 19.87 19.41
C ILE A 131 -16.34 19.61 17.98
N GLY A 132 -15.12 20.07 17.71
CA GLY A 132 -14.48 19.90 16.41
C GLY A 132 -14.22 18.45 16.01
N PRO A 133 -13.83 18.22 14.74
CA PRO A 133 -13.44 16.91 14.26
C PRO A 133 -12.34 16.31 15.16
N THR A 134 -12.57 15.08 15.62
CA THR A 134 -11.50 14.27 16.22
C THR A 134 -10.38 14.10 15.19
N LEU A 135 -9.14 14.38 15.59
CA LEU A 135 -7.96 14.19 14.73
C LEU A 135 -7.65 12.68 14.60
N SER A 136 -8.46 11.98 13.82
CA SER A 136 -8.33 10.54 13.54
C SER A 136 -8.78 10.20 12.13
N GLY A 137 -8.57 8.95 11.73
CA GLY A 137 -8.89 8.43 10.40
C GLY A 137 -8.37 9.29 9.25
N ASN A 138 -9.27 9.65 8.33
CA ASN A 138 -8.98 10.47 7.16
C ASN A 138 -8.58 11.90 7.53
N ILE A 139 -9.20 12.48 8.57
CA ILE A 139 -8.98 13.86 9.01
C ILE A 139 -7.52 14.08 9.43
N LEU A 140 -6.89 13.11 10.10
CA LEU A 140 -5.47 13.20 10.45
C LEU A 140 -4.61 13.49 9.21
N ILE A 141 -4.83 12.74 8.13
CA ILE A 141 -4.07 12.88 6.88
C ILE A 141 -4.39 14.21 6.19
N GLU A 142 -5.67 14.58 6.10
CA GLU A 142 -6.11 15.86 5.53
C GLU A 142 -5.40 17.05 6.19
N ARG A 143 -5.36 17.04 7.53
CA ARG A 143 -4.75 18.09 8.33
C ARG A 143 -3.22 18.08 8.25
N LEU A 144 -2.59 16.91 8.17
CA LEU A 144 -1.13 16.78 7.99
C LEU A 144 -0.63 17.35 6.68
N VAL A 145 -1.37 17.12 5.58
CA VAL A 145 -0.99 17.66 4.26
C VAL A 145 -1.37 19.15 4.10
N GLY A 146 -1.95 19.76 5.15
CA GLY A 146 -2.25 21.19 5.20
C GLY A 146 -3.55 21.60 4.51
N ALA A 147 -4.54 20.70 4.38
CA ALA A 147 -5.84 21.09 3.87
C ALA A 147 -6.57 22.04 4.83
N HIS A 148 -7.26 23.03 4.27
CA HIS A 148 -8.16 23.90 4.99
C HIS A 148 -9.48 23.16 5.21
N VAL A 149 -9.87 22.97 6.47
CA VAL A 149 -11.07 22.19 6.83
C VAL A 149 -12.11 23.11 7.45
N GLU A 150 -13.25 23.21 6.77
CA GLU A 150 -14.48 23.81 7.27
C GLU A 150 -15.51 22.73 7.59
N VAL A 151 -16.25 22.90 8.69
CA VAL A 151 -17.28 21.95 9.11
C VAL A 151 -18.66 22.56 8.92
N ALA A 152 -19.52 21.84 8.20
CA ALA A 152 -20.95 22.14 8.05
C ALA A 152 -21.79 21.13 8.84
N ASN A 153 -22.84 21.59 9.51
CA ASN A 153 -23.77 20.71 10.23
C ASN A 153 -24.86 20.14 9.30
N LEU A 154 -25.64 19.21 9.84
CA LEU A 154 -26.73 18.56 9.12
C LEU A 154 -27.79 19.58 8.62
N ASP A 155 -28.18 20.57 9.43
CA ASP A 155 -29.21 21.55 9.05
C ASP A 155 -28.76 22.42 7.87
N GLU A 156 -27.49 22.85 7.88
CA GLU A 156 -26.85 23.59 6.80
C GLU A 156 -26.79 22.73 5.53
N PHE A 157 -26.39 21.46 5.65
CA PHE A 157 -26.38 20.52 4.55
C PHE A 157 -27.79 20.32 3.96
N LEU A 158 -28.80 20.08 4.80
CA LEU A 158 -30.19 19.89 4.37
C LEU A 158 -30.80 21.15 3.73
N LYS A 159 -30.37 22.34 4.18
CA LYS A 159 -30.85 23.63 3.67
C LYS A 159 -30.26 23.98 2.31
N PHE A 160 -28.95 23.82 2.14
CA PHE A 160 -28.22 24.34 0.97
C PHE A 160 -27.81 23.26 -0.05
N GLY A 161 -27.76 21.99 0.36
CA GLY A 161 -27.25 20.89 -0.45
C GLY A 161 -25.75 21.02 -0.75
N SER A 162 -25.18 19.97 -1.36
CA SER A 162 -23.74 19.90 -1.64
C SER A 162 -23.24 21.05 -2.53
N LEU A 163 -23.93 21.29 -3.65
CA LEU A 163 -23.56 22.31 -4.62
C LEU A 163 -23.73 23.74 -4.07
N GLY A 164 -24.72 23.98 -3.20
CA GLY A 164 -24.93 25.28 -2.55
C GLY A 164 -23.76 25.65 -1.64
N LEU A 165 -23.31 24.70 -0.80
CA LEU A 165 -22.17 24.88 0.09
C LEU A 165 -20.87 25.10 -0.69
N LEU A 166 -20.60 24.27 -1.71
CA LEU A 166 -19.41 24.42 -2.56
C LEU A 166 -19.38 25.77 -3.28
N ASN A 167 -20.51 26.23 -3.83
CA ASN A 167 -20.57 27.53 -4.50
C ASN A 167 -20.41 28.70 -3.53
N SER A 168 -20.90 28.58 -2.29
CA SER A 168 -20.68 29.59 -1.24
C SER A 168 -19.19 29.78 -0.98
N LEU A 169 -18.47 28.68 -0.72
CA LEU A 169 -17.03 28.72 -0.48
C LEU A 169 -16.26 29.21 -1.72
N LYS A 170 -16.65 28.76 -2.92
CA LYS A 170 -16.09 29.24 -4.19
C LYS A 170 -16.15 30.78 -4.27
N ALA A 171 -17.32 31.35 -4.03
CA ALA A 171 -17.54 32.79 -4.10
C ALA A 171 -16.71 33.56 -3.05
N GLN A 172 -16.54 33.01 -1.85
CA GLN A 172 -15.68 33.60 -0.81
C GLN A 172 -14.21 33.61 -1.24
N LEU A 173 -13.71 32.50 -1.77
CA LEU A 173 -12.32 32.39 -2.24
C LEU A 173 -12.06 33.30 -3.46
N GLU A 174 -13.00 33.39 -4.40
CA GLU A 174 -12.89 34.29 -5.56
C GLU A 174 -12.85 35.77 -5.15
N LYS A 175 -13.64 36.17 -4.13
CA LYS A 175 -13.55 37.52 -3.54
C LYS A 175 -12.17 37.82 -2.95
N ASN A 176 -11.46 36.79 -2.49
CA ASN A 176 -10.09 36.89 -1.97
C ASN A 176 -9.01 36.70 -3.05
N GLY A 177 -9.39 36.77 -4.34
CA GLY A 177 -8.46 36.71 -5.48
C GLY A 177 -7.98 35.30 -5.85
N ARG A 178 -8.58 34.25 -5.28
CA ARG A 178 -8.25 32.85 -5.60
C ARG A 178 -8.96 32.37 -6.86
N ARG A 179 -8.47 31.27 -7.46
CA ARG A 179 -9.09 30.60 -8.62
C ARG A 179 -9.50 29.16 -8.28
N PRO A 180 -10.60 28.98 -7.54
CA PRO A 180 -11.07 27.66 -7.09
C PRO A 180 -11.70 26.82 -8.21
N TYR A 181 -11.27 25.56 -8.30
CA TYR A 181 -11.95 24.51 -9.06
C TYR A 181 -12.81 23.64 -8.14
N ILE A 182 -14.09 23.44 -8.49
CA ILE A 182 -14.99 22.56 -7.73
C ILE A 182 -14.78 21.11 -8.17
N ILE A 183 -14.45 20.25 -7.22
CA ILE A 183 -14.55 18.81 -7.38
C ILE A 183 -15.84 18.35 -6.70
N PRO A 184 -16.81 17.77 -7.43
CA PRO A 184 -18.07 17.32 -6.84
C PRO A 184 -17.88 16.14 -5.88
N VAL A 185 -18.92 15.83 -5.10
CA VAL A 185 -18.85 14.79 -4.05
C VAL A 185 -18.44 13.44 -4.64
N GLY A 186 -17.38 12.86 -4.09
CA GLY A 186 -16.82 11.59 -4.56
C GLY A 186 -16.17 11.65 -5.95
N GLY A 187 -15.93 12.85 -6.49
CA GLY A 187 -15.33 13.09 -7.81
C GLY A 187 -16.24 12.65 -8.95
N SER A 188 -17.56 12.65 -8.74
CA SER A 188 -18.52 12.10 -9.69
C SER A 188 -19.10 13.18 -10.59
N ASN A 189 -18.48 13.35 -11.76
CA ASN A 189 -19.02 14.03 -12.93
C ASN A 189 -18.60 13.24 -14.19
N SER A 190 -18.98 13.69 -15.38
CA SER A 190 -18.61 13.04 -16.64
C SER A 190 -17.10 12.81 -16.76
N LEU A 191 -16.29 13.82 -16.39
CA LEU A 191 -14.84 13.75 -16.47
C LEU A 191 -14.24 12.73 -15.49
N GLY A 192 -14.63 12.76 -14.21
CA GLY A 192 -14.16 11.82 -13.20
C GLY A 192 -14.61 10.37 -13.47
N THR A 193 -15.71 10.18 -14.20
CA THR A 193 -16.21 8.86 -14.62
C THR A 193 -15.20 8.14 -15.53
N TRP A 194 -14.39 8.88 -16.31
CA TRP A 194 -13.32 8.30 -17.12
C TRP A 194 -12.29 7.49 -16.31
N GLY A 195 -12.08 7.82 -15.03
CA GLY A 195 -11.23 7.03 -14.14
C GLY A 195 -11.63 5.56 -14.08
N TYR A 196 -12.93 5.26 -14.14
CA TYR A 196 -13.44 3.88 -14.09
C TYR A 196 -13.76 3.27 -15.46
N ILE A 197 -13.89 4.09 -16.50
CA ILE A 197 -13.78 3.62 -17.89
C ILE A 197 -12.37 3.06 -18.13
N GLU A 198 -11.34 3.75 -17.65
CA GLU A 198 -9.96 3.28 -17.71
C GLU A 198 -9.70 2.08 -16.81
N ALA A 199 -10.37 1.98 -15.66
CA ALA A 199 -10.31 0.76 -14.86
C ALA A 199 -10.88 -0.46 -15.61
N ALA A 200 -11.95 -0.29 -16.39
CA ALA A 200 -12.46 -1.36 -17.25
C ALA A 200 -11.46 -1.75 -18.35
N ARG A 201 -10.82 -0.75 -19.00
CA ARG A 201 -9.72 -1.00 -19.95
C ARG A 201 -8.56 -1.75 -19.29
N GLU A 202 -8.21 -1.39 -18.06
CA GLU A 202 -7.16 -2.05 -17.28
C GLU A 202 -7.51 -3.51 -16.96
N ILE A 203 -8.75 -3.80 -16.54
CA ILE A 203 -9.22 -5.17 -16.29
C ILE A 203 -9.15 -5.99 -17.58
N GLU A 204 -9.60 -5.44 -18.71
CA GLU A 204 -9.50 -6.09 -20.04
C GLU A 204 -8.05 -6.47 -20.38
N GLN A 205 -7.10 -5.58 -20.11
CA GLN A 205 -5.67 -5.82 -20.33
C GLN A 205 -5.09 -6.86 -19.37
N GLN A 206 -5.52 -6.86 -18.10
CA GLN A 206 -5.09 -7.85 -17.13
C GLN A 206 -5.56 -9.25 -17.50
N LEU A 207 -6.78 -9.39 -18.03
CA LEU A 207 -7.32 -10.68 -18.49
C LEU A 207 -6.56 -11.28 -19.69
N GLN A 208 -5.70 -10.52 -20.37
CA GLN A 208 -4.81 -11.03 -21.42
C GLN A 208 -3.55 -11.69 -20.87
N GLN A 209 -3.26 -11.57 -19.57
CA GLN A 209 -2.08 -12.15 -18.96
C GLN A 209 -2.20 -13.69 -18.84
N PRO A 210 -1.07 -14.44 -18.90
CA PRO A 210 -1.12 -15.91 -18.88
C PRO A 210 -1.84 -16.52 -17.67
N GLU A 211 -1.80 -15.84 -16.53
CA GLU A 211 -2.49 -16.25 -15.29
C GLU A 211 -4.02 -16.14 -15.36
N PHE A 212 -4.55 -15.38 -16.32
CA PHE A 212 -5.98 -15.21 -16.58
C PHE A 212 -6.39 -15.76 -17.95
N ARG A 213 -5.56 -16.60 -18.60
CA ARG A 213 -5.69 -17.00 -20.02
C ARG A 213 -7.00 -17.71 -20.39
N GLU A 214 -7.85 -18.05 -19.41
CA GLU A 214 -9.19 -18.61 -19.60
C GLU A 214 -10.24 -17.98 -18.65
N THR A 215 -9.89 -16.86 -18.01
CA THR A 215 -10.76 -16.16 -17.06
C THR A 215 -11.60 -15.13 -17.78
N LYS A 216 -12.91 -15.38 -17.82
CA LYS A 216 -13.94 -14.38 -18.13
C LYS A 216 -14.74 -14.13 -16.86
N PHE A 217 -14.99 -12.87 -16.53
CA PHE A 217 -15.90 -12.51 -15.44
C PHE A 217 -17.33 -12.40 -15.98
N ASP A 218 -18.26 -13.05 -15.30
CA ASP A 218 -19.69 -12.95 -15.60
C ASP A 218 -20.27 -11.70 -14.93
N CYS A 219 -19.76 -11.36 -13.74
CA CYS A 219 -20.22 -10.23 -12.95
C CYS A 219 -19.07 -9.38 -12.40
N ILE A 220 -19.30 -8.07 -12.29
CA ILE A 220 -18.49 -7.13 -11.51
C ILE A 220 -19.35 -6.63 -10.35
N VAL A 221 -18.83 -6.68 -9.13
CA VAL A 221 -19.53 -6.22 -7.90
C VAL A 221 -18.82 -5.01 -7.31
N ALA A 222 -19.53 -3.94 -6.96
CA ALA A 222 -18.93 -2.75 -6.35
C ALA A 222 -19.88 -1.98 -5.40
N PRO A 223 -19.35 -1.23 -4.41
CA PRO A 223 -20.16 -0.28 -3.65
C PRO A 223 -20.61 0.91 -4.50
N CYS A 224 -21.82 1.42 -4.24
CA CYS A 224 -22.41 2.58 -4.89
C CYS A 224 -22.73 3.70 -3.88
N GLY A 225 -21.99 4.80 -3.97
CA GLY A 225 -22.28 6.08 -3.30
C GLY A 225 -22.73 7.11 -4.33
N SER A 226 -21.86 8.07 -4.66
CA SER A 226 -22.11 9.09 -5.70
C SER A 226 -22.09 8.59 -7.15
N SER A 227 -22.31 7.30 -7.39
CA SER A 227 -22.42 6.60 -8.69
C SER A 227 -21.27 6.71 -9.73
N GLY A 228 -20.30 7.63 -9.64
CA GLY A 228 -19.26 7.78 -10.67
C GLY A 228 -18.37 6.56 -10.90
N THR A 229 -18.16 5.74 -9.87
CA THR A 229 -17.42 4.48 -10.00
C THR A 229 -18.21 3.44 -10.77
N ILE A 230 -19.49 3.24 -10.41
CA ILE A 230 -20.34 2.23 -11.07
C ILE A 230 -20.73 2.67 -12.48
N ALA A 231 -20.95 3.97 -12.74
CA ALA A 231 -21.25 4.46 -14.08
C ALA A 231 -20.08 4.17 -15.04
N GLY A 232 -18.85 4.46 -14.61
CA GLY A 232 -17.64 4.21 -15.40
C GLY A 232 -17.37 2.72 -15.65
N LEU A 233 -17.54 1.88 -14.61
CA LEU A 233 -17.41 0.42 -14.76
C LEU A 233 -18.48 -0.17 -15.67
N SER A 234 -19.72 0.30 -15.57
CA SER A 234 -20.85 -0.26 -16.33
C SER A 234 -20.75 0.09 -17.81
N ILE A 235 -20.48 1.35 -18.13
CA ILE A 235 -20.26 1.74 -19.53
C ILE A 235 -18.97 1.13 -20.10
N GLY A 236 -17.90 1.06 -19.30
CA GLY A 236 -16.65 0.43 -19.71
C GLY A 236 -16.81 -1.07 -19.97
N SER A 237 -17.51 -1.79 -19.09
CA SER A 237 -17.84 -3.20 -19.27
C SER A 237 -18.72 -3.42 -20.51
N TRP A 238 -19.73 -2.55 -20.69
CA TRP A 238 -20.65 -2.59 -21.82
C TRP A 238 -19.96 -2.35 -23.16
N LEU A 239 -18.99 -1.44 -23.25
CA LEU A 239 -18.35 -1.08 -24.53
C LEU A 239 -17.13 -1.94 -24.87
N SER A 240 -16.42 -2.43 -23.85
CA SER A 240 -15.23 -3.28 -24.01
C SER A 240 -15.58 -4.75 -24.28
N THR A 241 -14.55 -5.59 -24.39
CA THR A 241 -14.73 -7.05 -24.50
C THR A 241 -15.07 -7.72 -23.16
N LEU A 242 -15.06 -6.99 -22.05
CA LEU A 242 -15.41 -7.53 -20.73
C LEU A 242 -16.83 -8.09 -20.71
N LYS A 243 -17.82 -7.25 -21.09
CA LYS A 243 -19.25 -7.61 -21.14
C LYS A 243 -19.76 -8.32 -19.87
N ALA A 244 -19.20 -7.99 -18.72
CA ALA A 244 -19.63 -8.50 -17.42
C ALA A 244 -20.81 -7.67 -16.89
N GLU A 245 -21.80 -8.33 -16.30
CA GLU A 245 -22.93 -7.68 -15.65
C GLU A 245 -22.44 -6.91 -14.41
N VAL A 246 -22.82 -5.64 -14.27
CA VAL A 246 -22.43 -4.87 -13.09
C VAL A 246 -23.52 -4.95 -12.03
N HIS A 247 -23.16 -5.45 -10.86
CA HIS A 247 -23.98 -5.46 -9.65
C HIS A 247 -23.41 -4.44 -8.65
N ALA A 248 -24.27 -3.55 -8.18
CA ALA A 248 -23.89 -2.48 -7.27
C ALA A 248 -24.71 -2.55 -5.99
N TYR A 249 -24.09 -2.18 -4.88
CA TYR A 249 -24.73 -2.15 -3.57
C TYR A 249 -24.72 -0.73 -3.04
N SER A 250 -25.91 -0.10 -2.89
CA SER A 250 -26.01 1.29 -2.43
C SER A 250 -25.69 1.38 -0.95
N VAL A 251 -24.83 2.34 -0.57
CA VAL A 251 -24.29 2.42 0.80
C VAL A 251 -24.71 3.67 1.58
N GLY A 252 -25.35 4.63 0.91
CA GLY A 252 -25.84 5.86 1.53
C GLY A 252 -27.19 6.35 1.00
N GLU A 253 -27.53 6.05 -0.25
CA GLU A 253 -28.72 6.56 -0.94
C GLU A 253 -29.64 5.44 -1.43
N GLU A 254 -30.93 5.74 -1.54
CA GLU A 254 -31.90 4.82 -2.14
C GLU A 254 -31.41 4.37 -3.53
N PRO A 255 -31.64 3.11 -3.93
CA PRO A 255 -31.23 2.62 -5.25
C PRO A 255 -31.72 3.50 -6.41
N ASP A 256 -32.94 4.02 -6.34
CA ASP A 256 -33.50 4.90 -7.38
C ASP A 256 -32.71 6.21 -7.53
N ASN A 257 -32.26 6.81 -6.42
CA ASN A 257 -31.38 7.98 -6.46
C ASN A 257 -30.04 7.63 -7.12
N CYS A 258 -29.48 6.46 -6.78
CA CYS A 258 -28.23 5.99 -7.38
C CYS A 258 -28.35 5.80 -8.90
N TYR A 259 -29.49 5.31 -9.39
CA TYR A 259 -29.80 5.19 -10.83
C TYR A 259 -29.89 6.56 -11.50
N GLU A 260 -30.54 7.54 -10.88
CA GLU A 260 -30.63 8.91 -11.39
C GLU A 260 -29.25 9.56 -11.49
N TYR A 261 -28.39 9.39 -10.48
CA TYR A 261 -27.01 9.90 -10.55
C TYR A 261 -26.22 9.23 -11.65
N ALA A 262 -26.31 7.91 -11.78
CA ALA A 262 -25.66 7.18 -12.86
C ALA A 262 -26.17 7.67 -14.23
N GLN A 263 -27.48 7.91 -14.38
CA GLN A 263 -28.05 8.43 -15.63
C GLN A 263 -27.50 9.81 -15.96
N GLY A 264 -27.46 10.74 -15.01
CA GLY A 264 -26.92 12.08 -15.24
C GLY A 264 -25.45 12.06 -15.68
N LEU A 265 -24.66 11.10 -15.18
CA LEU A 265 -23.28 10.90 -15.63
C LEU A 265 -23.18 10.34 -17.05
N LEU A 266 -24.06 9.40 -17.41
CA LEU A 266 -24.14 8.83 -18.77
C LEU A 266 -24.61 9.88 -19.79
N ASP A 267 -25.60 10.70 -19.42
CA ASP A 267 -26.10 11.82 -20.24
C ASP A 267 -24.98 12.85 -20.45
N GLY A 268 -24.25 13.17 -19.37
CA GLY A 268 -23.10 14.05 -19.42
C GLY A 268 -21.89 13.50 -20.20
N LEU A 269 -21.88 12.19 -20.50
CA LEU A 269 -20.92 11.53 -21.39
C LEU A 269 -21.48 11.33 -22.81
N GLN A 270 -22.71 11.77 -23.07
CA GLN A 270 -23.43 11.56 -24.33
C GLN A 270 -23.49 10.07 -24.74
N ALA A 271 -23.57 9.18 -23.74
CA ALA A 271 -23.50 7.74 -23.95
C ALA A 271 -24.71 7.18 -24.72
N ASN A 272 -25.87 7.85 -24.65
CA ASN A 272 -27.15 7.39 -25.21
C ASN A 272 -27.55 5.98 -24.71
N LEU A 273 -27.33 5.72 -23.42
CA LEU A 273 -27.65 4.46 -22.73
C LEU A 273 -28.48 4.75 -21.47
N GLN A 274 -29.25 3.77 -21.03
CA GLN A 274 -30.02 3.87 -19.78
C GLN A 274 -29.25 3.19 -18.64
N SER A 275 -29.15 3.86 -17.49
CA SER A 275 -28.42 3.32 -16.32
C SER A 275 -29.01 2.00 -15.84
N ARG A 276 -30.34 1.86 -15.88
CA ARG A 276 -31.07 0.64 -15.48
C ARG A 276 -30.80 -0.58 -16.38
N ASP A 277 -30.30 -0.36 -17.60
CA ASP A 277 -29.90 -1.45 -18.50
C ASP A 277 -28.45 -1.89 -18.30
N LEU A 278 -27.63 -1.05 -17.63
CA LEU A 278 -26.19 -1.26 -17.51
C LEU A 278 -25.76 -1.78 -16.13
N VAL A 279 -26.52 -1.48 -15.08
CA VAL A 279 -26.17 -1.85 -13.69
C VAL A 279 -27.40 -2.29 -12.91
N HIS A 280 -27.22 -3.31 -12.07
CA HIS A 280 -28.21 -3.75 -11.09
C HIS A 280 -27.84 -3.22 -9.71
N ILE A 281 -28.54 -2.19 -9.22
CA ILE A 281 -28.32 -1.58 -7.91
C ILE A 281 -29.26 -2.22 -6.87
N GLN A 282 -28.70 -2.79 -5.82
CA GLN A 282 -29.39 -3.33 -4.65
C GLN A 282 -29.15 -2.43 -3.43
N ASP A 283 -30.09 -2.43 -2.50
CA ASP A 283 -29.96 -1.69 -1.24
C ASP A 283 -29.07 -2.43 -0.25
N ALA A 284 -27.99 -1.79 0.20
CA ALA A 284 -27.11 -2.26 1.28
C ALA A 284 -26.79 -1.14 2.27
N ARG A 285 -27.69 -0.17 2.44
CA ARG A 285 -27.43 0.99 3.29
C ARG A 285 -27.41 0.67 4.78
N GLY A 286 -28.08 -0.39 5.21
CA GLY A 286 -28.24 -0.71 6.63
C GLY A 286 -28.93 0.45 7.36
N LEU A 287 -28.28 1.00 8.38
CA LEU A 287 -28.78 2.16 9.16
C LEU A 287 -28.61 3.52 8.46
N GLY A 288 -28.08 3.54 7.24
CA GLY A 288 -27.80 4.75 6.47
C GLY A 288 -26.31 5.03 6.32
N TYR A 289 -25.97 6.16 5.71
CA TYR A 289 -24.59 6.50 5.41
C TYR A 289 -23.74 6.63 6.68
N ALA A 290 -22.52 6.06 6.64
CA ALA A 290 -21.51 6.11 7.70
C ALA A 290 -21.88 5.46 9.05
N THR A 291 -23.04 4.82 9.17
CA THR A 291 -23.45 4.06 10.36
C THR A 291 -23.54 2.57 10.02
N SER A 292 -22.88 1.70 10.78
CA SER A 292 -22.88 0.25 10.52
C SER A 292 -23.80 -0.51 11.48
N THR A 293 -24.33 -1.65 11.04
CA THR A 293 -24.93 -2.64 11.95
C THR A 293 -23.88 -3.61 12.50
N THR A 294 -24.21 -4.30 13.59
CA THR A 294 -23.35 -5.36 14.15
C THR A 294 -23.06 -6.44 13.11
N GLU A 295 -24.04 -6.85 12.31
CA GLU A 295 -23.89 -7.88 11.28
C GLU A 295 -22.93 -7.45 10.16
N GLU A 296 -22.98 -6.17 9.77
CA GLU A 296 -22.04 -5.59 8.79
C GLU A 296 -20.61 -5.63 9.34
N LEU A 297 -20.41 -5.26 10.61
CA LEU A 297 -19.10 -5.32 11.27
C LEU A 297 -18.59 -6.77 11.45
N VAL A 298 -19.48 -7.72 11.72
CA VAL A 298 -19.14 -9.15 11.79
C VAL A 298 -18.59 -9.62 10.45
N VAL A 299 -19.23 -9.27 9.33
CA VAL A 299 -18.73 -9.65 8.00
C VAL A 299 -17.35 -9.03 7.72
N ILE A 300 -17.14 -7.76 8.07
CA ILE A 300 -15.81 -7.11 7.90
C ILE A 300 -14.73 -7.87 8.68
N LYS A 301 -15.02 -8.23 9.94
CA LYS A 301 -14.13 -9.03 10.78
C LYS A 301 -13.88 -10.41 10.17
N GLU A 302 -14.92 -11.15 9.82
CA GLU A 302 -14.79 -12.50 9.26
C GLU A 302 -14.00 -12.50 7.95
N VAL A 303 -14.26 -11.54 7.06
CA VAL A 303 -13.50 -11.37 5.82
C VAL A 303 -12.01 -11.12 6.11
N ALA A 304 -11.70 -10.26 7.09
CA ALA A 304 -10.31 -9.99 7.47
C ALA A 304 -9.63 -11.23 8.10
N GLU A 305 -10.31 -11.93 8.99
CA GLU A 305 -9.80 -13.14 9.67
C GLU A 305 -9.70 -14.36 8.76
N THR A 306 -10.46 -14.42 7.66
CA THR A 306 -10.44 -15.55 6.71
C THR A 306 -9.54 -15.29 5.52
N THR A 307 -9.51 -14.06 5.01
CA THR A 307 -8.83 -13.74 3.74
C THR A 307 -7.65 -12.77 3.89
N GLY A 308 -7.50 -12.10 5.03
CA GLY A 308 -6.51 -11.03 5.24
C GLY A 308 -6.85 -9.72 4.52
N VAL A 309 -7.99 -9.64 3.83
CA VAL A 309 -8.48 -8.41 3.20
C VAL A 309 -9.29 -7.62 4.24
N ILE A 310 -8.92 -6.36 4.46
CA ILE A 310 -9.61 -5.48 5.41
C ILE A 310 -10.51 -4.51 4.64
N LEU A 311 -11.81 -4.59 4.91
CA LEU A 311 -12.82 -3.71 4.33
C LEU A 311 -13.17 -2.57 5.29
N ASP A 312 -13.62 -1.45 4.74
CA ASP A 312 -14.09 -0.30 5.53
C ASP A 312 -15.59 -0.42 5.89
N PRO A 313 -16.05 0.21 6.97
CA PRO A 313 -17.42 0.07 7.46
C PRO A 313 -18.44 0.91 6.66
N VAL A 314 -17.98 1.82 5.80
CA VAL A 314 -18.87 2.79 5.13
C VAL A 314 -19.19 2.37 3.69
N TYR A 315 -18.24 1.77 2.97
CA TYR A 315 -18.36 1.45 1.56
C TYR A 315 -18.17 -0.05 1.28
N SER A 316 -16.91 -0.49 1.23
CA SER A 316 -16.55 -1.83 0.75
C SER A 316 -17.12 -2.93 1.66
N GLY A 317 -17.18 -2.69 2.97
CA GLY A 317 -17.76 -3.61 3.95
C GLY A 317 -19.26 -3.80 3.75
N LYS A 318 -20.02 -2.71 3.56
CA LYS A 318 -21.47 -2.78 3.26
C LYS A 318 -21.76 -3.48 1.94
N ALA A 319 -20.99 -3.18 0.90
CA ALA A 319 -21.12 -3.87 -0.38
C ALA A 319 -20.78 -5.36 -0.27
N ALA A 320 -19.74 -5.74 0.49
CA ALA A 320 -19.42 -7.14 0.74
C ALA A 320 -20.52 -7.83 1.56
N TYR A 321 -21.07 -7.17 2.59
CA TYR A 321 -22.19 -7.67 3.36
C TYR A 321 -23.42 -7.93 2.48
N GLY A 322 -23.85 -6.94 1.70
CA GLY A 322 -24.98 -7.07 0.77
C GLY A 322 -24.75 -8.15 -0.28
N PHE A 323 -23.54 -8.23 -0.84
CA PHE A 323 -23.14 -9.25 -1.80
C PHE A 323 -23.18 -10.67 -1.23
N LEU A 324 -22.57 -10.89 -0.07
CA LEU A 324 -22.55 -12.19 0.59
C LEU A 324 -23.94 -12.60 1.07
N LYS A 325 -24.76 -11.64 1.51
CA LYS A 325 -26.16 -11.87 1.83
C LYS A 325 -26.96 -12.32 0.61
N ASP A 326 -26.83 -11.62 -0.52
CA ASP A 326 -27.49 -11.97 -1.78
C ASP A 326 -27.03 -13.36 -2.30
N MET A 327 -25.74 -13.70 -2.14
CA MET A 327 -25.24 -15.04 -2.46
C MET A 327 -25.88 -16.14 -1.62
N ARG A 328 -26.10 -15.91 -0.33
CA ARG A 328 -26.74 -16.88 0.57
C ARG A 328 -28.24 -17.01 0.32
N GLU A 329 -28.92 -15.89 0.06
CA GLU A 329 -30.37 -15.86 -0.13
C GLU A 329 -30.79 -16.31 -1.54
N ASN A 330 -29.94 -16.06 -2.56
CA ASN A 330 -30.22 -16.37 -3.97
C ASN A 330 -29.08 -17.19 -4.61
N PRO A 331 -28.75 -18.39 -4.13
CA PRO A 331 -27.56 -19.13 -4.59
C PRO A 331 -27.58 -19.48 -6.08
N THR A 332 -28.77 -19.77 -6.64
CA THR A 332 -28.94 -20.10 -8.07
C THR A 332 -28.62 -18.94 -9.01
N LYS A 333 -28.69 -17.68 -8.52
CA LYS A 333 -28.29 -16.50 -9.29
C LYS A 333 -26.79 -16.47 -9.55
N TRP A 334 -26.00 -17.05 -8.64
CA TRP A 334 -24.54 -16.94 -8.62
C TRP A 334 -23.83 -18.24 -8.99
N GLU A 335 -24.54 -19.38 -8.97
CA GLU A 335 -24.00 -20.69 -9.29
C GLU A 335 -23.27 -20.70 -10.65
N GLY A 336 -22.04 -21.21 -10.64
CA GLY A 336 -21.19 -21.28 -11.82
C GLY A 336 -20.60 -19.93 -12.30
N LYS A 337 -20.92 -18.80 -11.64
CA LYS A 337 -20.42 -17.48 -12.06
C LYS A 337 -19.01 -17.23 -11.53
N ARG A 338 -18.22 -16.50 -12.33
CA ARG A 338 -16.97 -15.86 -11.91
C ARG A 338 -17.22 -14.38 -11.66
N VAL A 339 -17.08 -13.98 -10.40
CA VAL A 339 -17.40 -12.62 -9.93
C VAL A 339 -16.13 -11.84 -9.62
N LEU A 340 -16.03 -10.60 -10.10
CA LEU A 340 -14.96 -9.67 -9.73
C LEU A 340 -15.49 -8.61 -8.76
N PHE A 341 -15.09 -8.68 -7.48
CA PHE A 341 -15.40 -7.66 -6.49
C PHE A 341 -14.40 -6.49 -6.55
N ILE A 342 -14.88 -5.25 -6.59
CA ILE A 342 -14.05 -4.04 -6.61
C ILE A 342 -13.87 -3.51 -5.19
N HIS A 343 -12.69 -3.73 -4.59
CA HIS A 343 -12.38 -3.20 -3.27
C HIS A 343 -11.95 -1.75 -3.35
N THR A 344 -12.88 -0.83 -3.07
CA THR A 344 -12.69 0.61 -3.28
C THR A 344 -11.81 1.35 -2.26
N GLY A 345 -11.12 0.63 -1.37
CA GLY A 345 -10.32 1.21 -0.28
C GLY A 345 -11.13 1.51 0.98
N GLY A 346 -10.69 2.52 1.74
CA GLY A 346 -11.43 3.08 2.87
C GLY A 346 -10.90 2.77 4.27
N ILE A 347 -9.78 2.04 4.38
CA ILE A 347 -9.27 1.53 5.66
C ILE A 347 -9.08 2.59 6.75
N PHE A 348 -8.76 3.85 6.40
CA PHE A 348 -8.58 4.89 7.41
C PHE A 348 -9.87 5.27 8.16
N ALA A 349 -11.03 5.06 7.54
CA ALA A 349 -12.32 5.28 8.21
C ALA A 349 -12.55 4.30 9.37
N LEU A 350 -11.80 3.19 9.45
CA LEU A 350 -11.84 2.31 10.62
C LEU A 350 -11.28 2.97 11.87
N TYR A 351 -10.37 3.95 11.75
CA TYR A 351 -9.79 4.62 12.92
C TYR A 351 -10.73 5.64 13.61
N ASP A 352 -12.01 5.63 13.24
CA ASP A 352 -13.06 6.50 13.79
C ASP A 352 -13.99 5.70 14.73
N LYS A 353 -15.27 6.07 14.86
CA LYS A 353 -16.22 5.44 15.81
C LYS A 353 -16.32 3.92 15.69
N ALA A 354 -16.11 3.38 14.48
CA ALA A 354 -16.14 1.94 14.24
C ALA A 354 -15.15 1.15 15.12
N ILE A 355 -14.04 1.75 15.56
CA ILE A 355 -13.13 1.10 16.51
C ILE A 355 -13.81 0.75 17.83
N GLU A 356 -14.69 1.62 18.35
CA GLU A 356 -15.33 1.41 19.64
C GLU A 356 -16.26 0.20 19.58
N GLU A 357 -17.06 0.10 18.53
CA GLU A 357 -17.96 -1.04 18.29
C GLU A 357 -17.17 -2.33 18.01
N MET A 358 -16.12 -2.26 17.18
CA MET A 358 -15.28 -3.41 16.86
C MET A 358 -14.43 -3.89 18.04
N SER A 359 -14.10 -3.03 19.01
CA SER A 359 -13.25 -3.38 20.16
C SER A 359 -13.75 -4.58 20.95
N ASN A 360 -15.08 -4.73 21.04
CA ASN A 360 -15.73 -5.86 21.70
C ASN A 360 -15.75 -7.14 20.86
N MET A 361 -15.45 -7.04 19.56
CA MET A 361 -15.57 -8.14 18.60
C MET A 361 -14.22 -8.79 18.27
N VAL A 362 -13.12 -8.05 18.31
CA VAL A 362 -11.78 -8.56 17.95
C VAL A 362 -11.02 -9.04 19.20
N GLY A 363 -10.91 -10.35 19.42
CA GLY A 363 -10.74 -10.88 20.78
C GLY A 363 -9.71 -11.99 21.04
N LYS A 364 -8.41 -11.81 20.73
CA LYS A 364 -7.36 -12.73 21.25
C LYS A 364 -6.08 -12.00 21.67
N TRP A 365 -6.01 -11.62 22.95
CA TRP A 365 -4.76 -11.20 23.58
C TRP A 365 -4.55 -11.88 24.94
N LYS A 366 -3.30 -12.03 25.37
CA LYS A 366 -2.94 -12.45 26.74
C LYS A 366 -1.57 -11.90 27.13
N ARG A 367 -1.27 -11.85 28.42
CA ARG A 367 0.10 -11.61 28.91
C ARG A 367 0.95 -12.87 28.75
N ILE A 368 2.23 -12.72 28.38
CA ILE A 368 3.19 -13.82 28.44
C ILE A 368 3.38 -14.25 29.90
N LYS A 369 3.18 -15.54 30.18
CA LYS A 369 3.59 -16.15 31.44
C LYS A 369 5.09 -16.38 31.39
N ILE A 370 5.85 -15.56 32.11
CA ILE A 370 7.30 -15.70 32.27
C ILE A 370 7.53 -16.55 33.52
N ASP A 371 8.25 -17.66 33.39
CA ASP A 371 8.71 -18.43 34.54
C ASP A 371 9.93 -17.72 35.15
N GLU A 372 9.85 -17.34 36.43
CA GLU A 372 10.91 -16.63 37.14
C GLU A 372 12.20 -17.45 37.32
N SER A 373 12.16 -18.77 37.05
CA SER A 373 13.31 -19.66 37.08
C SER A 373 14.25 -19.53 35.87
N LEU A 374 13.87 -18.75 34.84
CA LEU A 374 14.71 -18.52 33.66
C LEU A 374 15.99 -17.76 34.04
N PRO A 375 17.19 -18.28 33.73
CA PRO A 375 18.44 -17.64 34.10
C PRO A 375 18.57 -16.27 33.40
N PRO A 376 18.90 -15.18 34.13
CA PRO A 376 19.25 -13.93 33.48
C PRO A 376 20.49 -14.15 32.61
N LYS A 377 20.44 -13.74 31.34
CA LYS A 377 21.68 -13.65 30.54
C LYS A 377 22.48 -12.44 30.98
N ASP A 378 23.79 -12.62 31.02
CA ASP A 378 24.78 -11.59 31.33
C ASP A 378 24.67 -10.43 30.32
N ALA A 379 24.52 -9.20 30.82
CA ALA A 379 24.26 -8.00 30.03
C ALA A 379 25.41 -7.62 29.07
N SER A 380 26.51 -8.37 29.10
CA SER A 380 27.70 -8.20 28.27
C SER A 380 27.64 -8.93 26.92
N GLN A 381 26.63 -9.77 26.66
CA GLN A 381 26.42 -10.45 25.38
C GLN A 381 25.20 -9.90 24.64
N LEU A 382 25.31 -8.68 24.12
CA LEU A 382 24.40 -8.16 23.11
C LEU A 382 24.63 -8.90 21.79
N CYS A 383 23.67 -9.74 21.40
CA CYS A 383 23.40 -10.27 20.06
C CYS A 383 24.62 -10.45 19.15
N VAL A 384 25.37 -11.52 19.35
CA VAL A 384 26.15 -12.17 18.30
C VAL A 384 25.47 -13.52 18.05
N PRO A 385 24.97 -13.83 16.84
CA PRO A 385 24.62 -15.22 16.55
C PRO A 385 25.91 -16.03 16.67
N ALA A 386 25.94 -17.01 17.55
CA ALA A 386 27.05 -17.96 17.57
C ALA A 386 27.06 -18.69 16.21
N PRO A 387 28.16 -18.64 15.44
CA PRO A 387 28.27 -19.48 14.26
C PRO A 387 28.58 -20.88 14.77
N ASN A 388 27.61 -21.80 14.78
CA ASN A 388 27.83 -23.24 14.82
C ASN A 388 26.49 -24.01 14.78
N ASP A 389 25.99 -24.31 13.59
CA ASP A 389 25.27 -25.55 13.36
C ASP A 389 26.23 -26.52 12.68
N LYS A 390 26.93 -27.33 13.48
CA LYS A 390 27.51 -28.57 13.00
C LYS A 390 26.34 -29.52 12.78
N HIS A 391 26.00 -29.77 11.52
CA HIS A 391 25.16 -30.90 11.15
C HIS A 391 25.84 -32.20 11.63
N GLU A 392 25.32 -32.80 12.70
CA GLU A 392 25.58 -34.21 13.02
C GLU A 392 24.87 -35.06 11.97
N PHE A 393 25.67 -35.61 11.05
CA PHE A 393 25.25 -36.65 10.12
C PHE A 393 24.97 -37.96 10.89
N TYR A 394 23.75 -38.46 10.80
CA TYR A 394 23.44 -39.87 11.06
C TYR A 394 23.81 -40.70 9.81
N PRO A 395 24.74 -41.67 9.88
CA PRO A 395 25.08 -42.50 8.74
C PRO A 395 24.13 -43.70 8.67
N GLY A 396 23.30 -43.75 7.62
CA GLY A 396 22.43 -44.89 7.35
C GLY A 396 21.91 -44.85 5.92
N LEU A 397 22.32 -45.87 5.14
CA LEU A 397 21.98 -46.17 3.75
C LEU A 397 22.65 -45.33 2.65
N LEU A 398 23.77 -45.86 2.17
CA LEU A 398 24.34 -45.53 0.87
C LEU A 398 24.79 -46.86 0.23
N GLU A 399 23.88 -47.55 -0.45
CA GLU A 399 24.20 -48.55 -1.48
C GLU A 399 23.11 -48.56 -2.56
N SER A 400 23.56 -48.73 -3.82
CA SER A 400 22.81 -48.80 -5.08
C SER A 400 22.41 -47.40 -5.64
N ILE A 401 22.75 -46.95 -6.86
CA ILE A 401 23.10 -47.61 -8.12
C ILE A 401 23.97 -46.65 -8.98
N LEU A 402 25.13 -47.13 -9.43
CA LEU A 402 25.86 -46.67 -10.61
C LEU A 402 25.55 -47.69 -11.72
N PHE A 403 25.03 -47.26 -12.89
CA PHE A 403 25.43 -47.74 -14.24
C PHE A 403 24.49 -47.19 -15.34
N MET A 404 25.02 -46.33 -16.22
CA MET A 404 25.14 -46.54 -17.68
C MET A 404 25.23 -45.23 -18.47
N ARG A 405 26.30 -45.12 -19.27
CA ARG A 405 26.52 -44.18 -20.38
C ARG A 405 26.45 -44.96 -21.71
N GLY A 406 26.03 -44.27 -22.79
CA GLY A 406 26.29 -44.62 -24.20
C GLY A 406 25.08 -44.25 -25.09
N SER A 407 25.10 -43.26 -25.98
CA SER A 407 25.83 -43.07 -27.26
C SER A 407 24.94 -43.38 -28.48
N LEU A 408 25.20 -42.66 -29.61
CA LEU A 408 24.69 -42.74 -31.01
C LEU A 408 23.66 -41.64 -31.36
N SER A 409 23.86 -40.62 -32.23
CA SER A 409 24.50 -40.40 -33.54
C SER A 409 23.50 -40.32 -34.72
N THR A 410 23.32 -39.08 -35.23
CA THR A 410 23.15 -38.63 -36.65
C THR A 410 22.21 -39.34 -37.64
N LEU A 411 21.35 -38.55 -38.33
CA LEU A 411 21.10 -38.65 -39.78
C LEU A 411 20.58 -37.32 -40.40
N PHE A 412 20.83 -37.14 -41.70
CA PHE A 412 20.88 -35.89 -42.50
C PHE A 412 19.70 -35.70 -43.51
N LEU A 413 19.46 -34.43 -43.93
CA LEU A 413 19.14 -33.89 -45.32
C LEU A 413 17.83 -34.33 -46.06
N ARG A 414 17.06 -33.54 -46.84
CA ARG A 414 17.04 -32.15 -47.40
C ARG A 414 15.69 -31.94 -48.21
N PRO A 415 15.48 -30.98 -49.15
CA PRO A 415 14.52 -29.85 -49.04
C PRO A 415 13.44 -29.76 -50.15
N LEU A 416 12.55 -28.75 -50.09
CA LEU A 416 11.88 -28.17 -51.28
C LEU A 416 11.80 -26.63 -51.19
N THR A 417 12.20 -26.00 -52.29
CA THR A 417 12.27 -24.56 -52.65
C THR A 417 10.87 -23.99 -52.96
N THR A 418 10.53 -22.69 -52.84
CA THR A 418 10.97 -21.55 -53.68
C THR A 418 10.44 -20.19 -53.16
N SER A 419 11.30 -19.15 -53.17
CA SER A 419 11.12 -17.73 -53.63
C SER A 419 9.90 -16.88 -53.19
N VAL A 420 9.95 -15.60 -52.76
CA VAL A 420 10.96 -14.53 -52.64
C VAL A 420 10.34 -13.45 -51.75
N THR A 421 11.06 -12.99 -50.72
CA THR A 421 10.91 -11.63 -50.17
C THR A 421 12.27 -11.18 -49.66
N LYS A 422 12.82 -10.11 -50.26
CA LYS A 422 14.07 -9.47 -49.81
C LYS A 422 13.83 -8.91 -48.41
N VAL A 423 14.36 -9.59 -47.39
CA VAL A 423 14.51 -9.06 -46.03
C VAL A 423 16.01 -9.11 -45.73
N TYR A 424 16.57 -7.99 -45.30
CA TYR A 424 17.97 -7.88 -44.88
C TYR A 424 18.32 -9.01 -43.91
N SER A 425 19.26 -9.89 -44.29
CA SER A 425 19.66 -11.01 -43.44
C SER A 425 20.59 -10.50 -42.32
N LEU A 426 20.07 -10.49 -41.10
CA LEU A 426 20.88 -10.28 -39.90
C LEU A 426 21.93 -11.41 -39.78
N SER A 427 23.17 -11.05 -39.47
CA SER A 427 24.26 -12.02 -39.20
C SER A 427 23.89 -12.97 -38.05
N GLN A 428 24.57 -14.11 -37.90
CA GLN A 428 24.35 -15.04 -36.78
C GLN A 428 24.50 -14.32 -35.42
N SER A 429 25.47 -13.40 -35.32
CA SER A 429 25.68 -12.56 -34.13
C SER A 429 24.53 -11.56 -33.90
N GLN A 430 23.99 -10.97 -34.96
CA GLN A 430 22.82 -10.08 -34.87
C GLN A 430 21.52 -10.85 -34.59
N ARG A 431 21.37 -12.08 -35.08
CA ARG A 431 20.24 -12.96 -34.72
C ARG A 431 20.32 -13.42 -33.28
N ASN A 432 21.52 -13.71 -32.76
CA ASN A 432 21.70 -14.02 -31.35
C ASN A 432 21.45 -12.79 -30.47
N LEU A 433 21.84 -11.59 -30.93
CA LEU A 433 21.56 -10.33 -30.23
C LEU A 433 20.06 -9.97 -30.27
N VAL A 434 19.39 -10.10 -31.41
CA VAL A 434 17.94 -9.89 -31.53
C VAL A 434 17.17 -10.98 -30.78
N SER A 435 17.64 -12.23 -30.77
CA SER A 435 17.06 -13.30 -29.96
C SER A 435 17.31 -13.11 -28.46
N SER A 436 18.44 -12.52 -28.04
CA SER A 436 18.67 -12.20 -26.62
C SER A 436 17.88 -10.96 -26.21
N LEU A 437 17.78 -9.95 -27.08
CA LEU A 437 16.95 -8.75 -26.89
C LEU A 437 15.46 -9.09 -26.94
N MET A 438 15.03 -10.06 -27.75
CA MET A 438 13.66 -10.57 -27.78
C MET A 438 13.38 -11.52 -26.63
N ALA A 439 14.34 -12.35 -26.20
CA ALA A 439 14.23 -13.11 -24.96
C ALA A 439 14.28 -12.21 -23.71
N GLU A 440 14.92 -11.04 -23.75
CA GLU A 440 14.86 -10.01 -22.71
C GLU A 440 13.57 -9.19 -22.80
N SER A 441 13.05 -8.92 -24.01
CA SER A 441 11.77 -8.20 -24.18
C SER A 441 10.54 -9.07 -23.88
N ASP A 442 10.59 -10.38 -24.15
CA ASP A 442 9.55 -11.32 -23.72
C ASP A 442 9.70 -11.68 -22.22
N ARG A 443 10.91 -11.63 -21.65
CA ARG A 443 11.10 -11.64 -20.18
C ARG A 443 10.61 -10.35 -19.50
N ASN A 444 10.43 -9.27 -20.27
CA ASN A 444 9.89 -7.99 -19.78
C ASN A 444 8.36 -7.87 -19.86
N LYS A 445 7.63 -8.91 -20.27
CA LYS A 445 6.22 -9.05 -19.89
C LYS A 445 6.15 -9.60 -18.46
N LYS A 446 6.64 -8.80 -17.48
CA LYS A 446 6.62 -9.14 -16.05
C LYS A 446 5.17 -9.11 -15.53
N SER A 447 4.40 -10.14 -15.85
CA SER A 447 3.13 -10.46 -15.19
C SER A 447 3.47 -11.27 -13.94
N PHE A 448 3.60 -10.57 -12.81
CA PHE A 448 3.70 -11.21 -11.52
C PHE A 448 2.31 -11.34 -10.90
N GLY A 449 1.69 -12.52 -11.01
CA GLY A 449 0.48 -12.81 -10.25
C GLY A 449 0.66 -12.53 -8.76
N PHE A 450 -0.14 -11.62 -8.22
CA PHE A 450 -0.15 -11.27 -6.80
C PHE A 450 -0.59 -12.47 -5.95
N LEU A 451 0.05 -12.69 -4.80
CA LEU A 451 -0.11 -13.88 -3.94
C LEU A 451 0.28 -15.22 -4.59
N THR A 452 1.28 -15.23 -5.47
CA THR A 452 1.80 -16.47 -6.07
C THR A 452 3.24 -16.76 -5.63
N GLN A 453 3.57 -18.05 -5.47
CA GLN A 453 4.93 -18.52 -5.22
C GLN A 453 5.65 -18.79 -6.55
N LYS A 454 6.94 -18.46 -6.65
CA LYS A 454 7.74 -18.69 -7.85
C LYS A 454 9.16 -19.12 -7.50
N PRO A 455 9.85 -19.86 -8.39
CA PRO A 455 11.29 -20.03 -8.31
C PRO A 455 12.00 -18.68 -8.29
N TYR A 456 13.02 -18.54 -7.46
CA TYR A 456 13.82 -17.32 -7.36
C TYR A 456 15.14 -17.48 -8.11
N HIS A 457 15.53 -16.40 -8.81
CA HIS A 457 16.82 -16.29 -9.47
C HIS A 457 17.45 -14.94 -9.07
N PRO A 458 18.61 -14.94 -8.39
CA PRO A 458 19.23 -13.71 -7.94
C PRO A 458 19.79 -12.89 -9.13
N PRO A 459 20.04 -11.58 -8.95
CA PRO A 459 20.72 -10.79 -9.96
C PRO A 459 22.12 -11.34 -10.22
N SER A 460 22.61 -11.17 -11.45
CA SER A 460 23.89 -11.74 -11.88
C SER A 460 25.08 -11.35 -10.99
N TRP A 461 25.06 -10.13 -10.44
CA TRP A 461 26.08 -9.63 -9.52
C TRP A 461 26.01 -10.23 -8.11
N ALA A 462 24.94 -10.96 -7.76
CA ALA A 462 24.74 -11.61 -6.45
C ALA A 462 24.86 -13.14 -6.49
N LEU A 463 25.22 -13.75 -7.63
CA LEU A 463 25.27 -15.22 -7.81
C LEU A 463 26.28 -15.94 -6.90
N HIS A 464 27.23 -15.22 -6.30
CA HIS A 464 28.27 -15.77 -5.43
C HIS A 464 27.86 -15.78 -3.95
N LEU A 465 26.74 -15.14 -3.60
CA LEU A 465 26.21 -15.18 -2.24
C LEU A 465 25.61 -16.56 -1.96
N ASP A 466 25.68 -16.99 -0.71
CA ASP A 466 25.21 -18.31 -0.28
C ASP A 466 24.69 -18.26 1.16
N PRO A 467 23.50 -18.83 1.46
CA PRO A 467 22.62 -19.56 0.56
C PRO A 467 21.79 -18.64 -0.37
N ILE A 468 21.57 -19.11 -1.60
CA ILE A 468 20.63 -18.50 -2.55
C ILE A 468 19.21 -19.04 -2.28
N PRO A 469 18.20 -18.18 -2.10
CA PRO A 469 16.82 -18.61 -1.92
C PRO A 469 16.34 -19.37 -3.15
N SER A 470 15.61 -20.46 -2.94
CA SER A 470 15.05 -21.23 -4.06
C SER A 470 13.75 -20.65 -4.60
N HIS A 471 12.97 -19.97 -3.74
CA HIS A 471 11.63 -19.47 -4.05
C HIS A 471 11.36 -18.13 -3.39
N VAL A 472 10.36 -17.42 -3.92
CA VAL A 472 9.86 -16.14 -3.41
C VAL A 472 8.35 -16.05 -3.65
N PHE A 473 7.62 -15.38 -2.75
CA PHE A 473 6.22 -14.98 -2.99
C PHE A 473 6.13 -13.59 -3.62
N SER A 474 5.12 -13.34 -4.44
CA SER A 474 4.76 -12.00 -4.90
C SER A 474 3.73 -11.37 -3.95
N LEU A 475 4.18 -10.64 -2.94
CA LEU A 475 3.34 -9.99 -1.92
C LEU A 475 3.37 -8.46 -2.00
N ALA A 476 4.43 -7.87 -2.58
CA ALA A 476 4.57 -6.43 -2.72
C ALA A 476 3.98 -5.96 -4.07
N HIS A 477 3.38 -4.77 -4.09
CA HIS A 477 3.04 -4.07 -5.31
C HIS A 477 4.27 -3.33 -5.83
N LEU A 478 4.97 -3.92 -6.81
CA LEU A 478 6.25 -3.47 -7.37
C LEU A 478 6.16 -3.23 -8.88
N PRO A 479 7.06 -2.42 -9.47
CA PRO A 479 8.12 -1.65 -8.81
C PRO A 479 7.57 -0.42 -8.09
N THR A 480 8.15 -0.09 -6.95
CA THR A 480 7.71 1.06 -6.17
C THR A 480 8.35 2.36 -6.73
N PRO A 481 7.64 3.50 -6.78
CA PRO A 481 8.11 4.72 -7.45
C PRO A 481 9.41 5.33 -6.92
N ILE A 482 10.18 5.97 -7.82
CA ILE A 482 11.29 6.88 -7.51
C ILE A 482 10.96 8.24 -8.12
N HIS A 483 10.99 9.31 -7.33
CA HIS A 483 10.79 10.67 -7.83
C HIS A 483 11.59 11.70 -7.03
N LYS A 484 11.77 12.90 -7.57
CA LYS A 484 12.39 14.01 -6.84
C LYS A 484 11.59 14.35 -5.58
N TRP A 485 12.30 14.68 -4.51
CA TRP A 485 11.70 15.05 -3.23
C TRP A 485 12.19 16.42 -2.79
N ASN A 486 11.37 17.42 -3.07
CA ASN A 486 11.69 18.83 -2.83
C ASN A 486 11.34 19.20 -1.39
N LEU A 487 12.21 18.85 -0.44
CA LEU A 487 12.07 19.29 0.94
C LEU A 487 12.38 20.79 1.07
N PRO A 488 11.70 21.51 1.99
CA PRO A 488 12.06 22.89 2.30
C PRO A 488 13.46 22.95 2.92
N ASN A 489 14.19 24.04 2.64
CA ASN A 489 15.51 24.32 3.22
C ASN A 489 16.60 23.28 2.89
N LEU A 490 16.52 22.61 1.73
CA LEU A 490 17.63 21.80 1.22
C LEU A 490 18.87 22.67 0.94
N PRO A 491 20.10 22.19 1.22
CA PRO A 491 21.31 22.90 0.85
C PRO A 491 21.41 23.11 -0.67
N GLN A 492 22.14 24.15 -1.08
CA GLN A 492 22.38 24.42 -2.50
C GLN A 492 23.03 23.20 -3.18
N ASN A 493 22.62 22.94 -4.42
CA ASN A 493 23.17 21.88 -5.28
C ASN A 493 23.01 20.43 -4.77
N VAL A 494 22.16 20.17 -3.77
CA VAL A 494 21.76 18.80 -3.38
C VAL A 494 20.54 18.40 -4.19
N ASP A 495 20.61 17.25 -4.89
CA ASP A 495 19.47 16.69 -5.63
C ASP A 495 18.86 15.52 -4.84
N LEU A 496 17.82 15.80 -4.06
CA LEU A 496 17.16 14.81 -3.21
C LEU A 496 16.03 14.09 -3.96
N TRP A 497 16.04 12.77 -3.90
CA TRP A 497 15.04 11.86 -4.45
C TRP A 497 14.49 10.95 -3.35
N ILE A 498 13.32 10.38 -3.60
CA ILE A 498 12.67 9.44 -2.68
C ILE A 498 12.24 8.17 -3.40
N LYS A 499 12.56 7.01 -2.81
CA LYS A 499 11.99 5.70 -3.15
C LYS A 499 10.77 5.46 -2.27
N ARG A 500 9.59 5.36 -2.89
CA ARG A 500 8.29 5.24 -2.23
C ARG A 500 7.96 3.81 -1.83
N ASP A 501 8.83 3.20 -1.04
CA ASP A 501 8.63 1.83 -0.54
C ASP A 501 7.49 1.75 0.49
N ASP A 502 6.94 2.89 0.94
CA ASP A 502 5.62 2.95 1.59
C ASP A 502 4.51 2.40 0.70
N ILE A 503 4.59 2.58 -0.63
CA ILE A 503 3.56 2.21 -1.61
C ILE A 503 3.70 0.75 -2.11
N SER A 504 4.46 -0.08 -1.40
CA SER A 504 4.59 -1.52 -1.68
C SER A 504 3.31 -2.32 -1.40
N GLY A 505 2.24 -1.67 -0.93
CA GLY A 505 0.94 -2.24 -0.59
C GLY A 505 0.25 -1.39 0.47
N MET A 506 -0.97 -1.73 0.86
CA MET A 506 -1.69 -1.01 1.92
C MET A 506 -1.54 -1.73 3.27
N GLN A 507 -2.15 -2.90 3.42
CA GLN A 507 -2.09 -3.69 4.66
C GLN A 507 -0.68 -4.28 4.90
N LEU A 508 0.08 -4.53 3.82
CA LEU A 508 1.50 -4.94 3.85
C LEU A 508 2.50 -3.78 3.72
N GLY A 509 2.01 -2.56 3.49
CA GLY A 509 2.82 -1.43 3.00
C GLY A 509 4.06 -1.10 3.81
N GLY A 510 5.10 -0.61 3.14
CA GLY A 510 6.41 -0.33 3.73
C GLY A 510 7.48 -1.37 3.36
N ASN A 511 8.65 -1.25 3.99
CA ASN A 511 9.83 -2.03 3.64
C ASN A 511 9.75 -3.52 3.99
N LYS A 512 8.87 -3.91 4.93
CA LYS A 512 8.90 -5.27 5.50
C LYS A 512 8.44 -6.32 4.51
N VAL A 513 7.50 -6.00 3.63
CA VAL A 513 6.94 -6.95 2.65
C VAL A 513 8.02 -7.58 1.78
N ARG A 514 9.02 -6.80 1.31
CA ARG A 514 10.12 -7.32 0.48
C ARG A 514 10.89 -8.46 1.13
N LYS A 515 11.04 -8.40 2.46
CA LYS A 515 11.74 -9.45 3.23
C LYS A 515 10.82 -10.63 3.50
N LEU A 516 9.54 -10.35 3.77
CA LEU A 516 8.51 -11.36 3.99
C LEU A 516 8.25 -12.21 2.75
N GLU A 517 8.44 -11.68 1.54
CA GLU A 517 8.35 -12.46 0.30
C GLU A 517 9.27 -13.71 0.30
N PHE A 518 10.47 -13.60 0.86
CA PHE A 518 11.41 -14.71 1.01
C PHE A 518 11.13 -15.55 2.25
N LEU A 519 10.91 -14.89 3.39
CA LEU A 519 10.68 -15.57 4.67
C LEU A 519 9.41 -16.44 4.64
N MET A 520 8.34 -15.95 4.02
CA MET A 520 7.11 -16.71 3.87
C MET A 520 7.26 -17.87 2.88
N ALA A 521 8.09 -17.70 1.84
CA ALA A 521 8.37 -18.79 0.90
C ALA A 521 9.09 -19.95 1.59
N GLU A 522 10.01 -19.65 2.50
CA GLU A 522 10.66 -20.65 3.34
C GLU A 522 9.70 -21.26 4.37
N ALA A 523 8.89 -20.43 5.05
CA ALA A 523 7.93 -20.94 6.03
C ALA A 523 6.95 -21.96 5.41
N VAL A 524 6.40 -21.64 4.24
CA VAL A 524 5.49 -22.53 3.50
C VAL A 524 6.22 -23.78 3.00
N SER A 525 7.46 -23.67 2.51
CA SER A 525 8.22 -24.83 2.04
C SER A 525 8.58 -25.81 3.16
N GLN A 526 8.76 -25.31 4.39
CA GLN A 526 8.95 -26.14 5.59
C GLN A 526 7.64 -26.73 6.14
N GLY A 527 6.50 -26.44 5.52
CA GLY A 527 5.19 -26.93 5.94
C GLY A 527 4.71 -26.31 7.26
N ALA A 528 5.10 -25.07 7.54
CA ALA A 528 4.61 -24.33 8.69
C ALA A 528 3.09 -24.14 8.60
N ASP A 529 2.44 -24.20 9.75
CA ASP A 529 1.00 -23.89 9.89
C ASP A 529 0.77 -22.59 10.67
N CYS A 530 1.82 -22.04 11.27
CA CYS A 530 1.78 -20.78 11.99
C CYS A 530 3.13 -20.06 11.98
N ILE A 531 3.07 -18.75 12.09
CA ILE A 531 4.21 -17.84 12.17
C ILE A 531 4.29 -17.27 13.58
N ILE A 532 5.50 -17.20 14.12
CA ILE A 532 5.81 -16.47 15.34
C ILE A 532 6.68 -15.28 14.97
N THR A 533 6.34 -14.09 15.45
CA THR A 533 7.26 -12.94 15.39
C THR A 533 7.10 -12.04 16.61
N ILE A 534 8.03 -11.10 16.76
CA ILE A 534 8.13 -10.24 17.94
C ILE A 534 8.51 -8.80 17.56
N GLY A 535 7.99 -7.82 18.30
CA GLY A 535 8.26 -6.40 18.07
C GLY A 535 7.64 -5.46 19.10
N GLY A 536 7.71 -4.15 18.85
CA GLY A 536 6.96 -3.15 19.62
C GLY A 536 5.47 -3.21 19.37
N ILE A 537 4.66 -2.68 20.30
CA ILE A 537 3.19 -2.63 20.19
C ILE A 537 2.69 -1.95 18.90
N GLN A 538 3.47 -1.03 18.31
CA GLN A 538 3.20 -0.38 17.03
C GLN A 538 4.14 -0.83 15.90
N SER A 539 4.58 -2.10 15.90
CA SER A 539 5.57 -2.61 14.94
C SER A 539 5.00 -2.79 13.54
N ASN A 540 5.49 -2.01 12.57
CA ASN A 540 5.18 -2.21 11.14
C ASN A 540 5.48 -3.65 10.65
N HIS A 541 6.48 -4.30 11.26
CA HIS A 541 6.87 -5.68 10.98
C HIS A 541 5.84 -6.68 11.48
N CYS A 542 5.34 -6.51 12.71
CA CYS A 542 4.34 -7.43 13.27
C CYS A 542 3.06 -7.38 12.45
N ARG A 543 2.55 -6.17 12.16
CA ARG A 543 1.44 -5.95 11.23
C ARG A 543 1.66 -6.61 9.87
N ALA A 544 2.77 -6.31 9.19
CA ALA A 544 3.02 -6.87 7.87
C ALA A 544 3.12 -8.40 7.90
N THR A 545 3.72 -8.96 8.95
CA THR A 545 3.80 -10.42 9.15
C THR A 545 2.43 -11.04 9.38
N ALA A 546 1.58 -10.43 10.20
CA ALA A 546 0.22 -10.91 10.45
C ALA A 546 -0.63 -10.95 9.18
N VAL A 547 -0.58 -9.89 8.37
CA VAL A 547 -1.30 -9.85 7.09
C VAL A 547 -0.74 -10.87 6.11
N ALA A 548 0.59 -10.99 5.98
CA ALA A 548 1.22 -11.94 5.06
C ALA A 548 0.94 -13.40 5.46
N ALA A 549 0.96 -13.71 6.76
CA ALA A 549 0.58 -15.02 7.27
C ALA A 549 -0.87 -15.34 6.88
N LYS A 550 -1.79 -14.39 7.09
CA LYS A 550 -3.20 -14.59 6.76
C LYS A 550 -3.45 -14.76 5.26
N TYR A 551 -2.76 -14.02 4.39
CA TYR A 551 -2.82 -14.21 2.93
C TYR A 551 -2.39 -15.61 2.48
N LEU A 552 -1.51 -16.26 3.25
CA LEU A 552 -1.00 -17.60 2.97
C LEU A 552 -1.67 -18.68 3.81
N ASN A 553 -2.80 -18.35 4.47
CA ASN A 553 -3.57 -19.25 5.32
C ASN A 553 -2.76 -19.86 6.48
N LEU A 554 -1.86 -19.06 7.07
CA LEU A 554 -1.09 -19.38 8.27
C LEU A 554 -1.64 -18.59 9.46
N ASP A 555 -1.68 -19.20 10.65
CA ASP A 555 -1.94 -18.46 11.88
C ASP A 555 -0.75 -17.57 12.22
N CYS A 556 -0.99 -16.43 12.87
CA CYS A 556 0.08 -15.53 13.32
C CYS A 556 0.04 -15.35 14.83
N TYR A 557 1.18 -15.57 15.48
CA TYR A 557 1.40 -15.32 16.89
C TYR A 557 2.42 -14.19 17.05
N LEU A 558 1.99 -13.11 17.70
CA LEU A 558 2.76 -11.89 17.90
C LEU A 558 3.14 -11.75 19.37
N ILE A 559 4.43 -11.57 19.64
CA ILE A 559 4.88 -11.08 20.94
C ILE A 559 5.10 -9.57 20.83
N LEU A 560 4.35 -8.76 21.60
CA LEU A 560 4.38 -7.31 21.52
C LEU A 560 4.87 -6.68 22.82
N ARG A 561 5.97 -5.93 22.76
CA ARG A 561 6.51 -5.20 23.92
C ARG A 561 5.74 -3.91 24.19
N THR A 562 5.33 -3.70 25.44
CA THR A 562 4.62 -2.51 25.93
C THR A 562 5.13 -2.10 27.33
N SER A 563 4.62 -1.01 27.89
CA SER A 563 5.02 -0.55 29.23
C SER A 563 4.52 -1.49 30.32
N LYS A 564 5.21 -1.52 31.47
CA LYS A 564 4.83 -2.30 32.66
C LYS A 564 3.42 -2.00 33.17
N ILE A 565 2.90 -0.80 32.93
CA ILE A 565 1.55 -0.36 33.36
C ILE A 565 0.47 -0.91 32.41
N LEU A 566 0.81 -1.16 31.15
CA LEU A 566 -0.12 -1.56 30.09
C LEU A 566 -0.05 -3.06 29.76
N VAL A 567 0.98 -3.77 30.20
CA VAL A 567 1.19 -5.20 29.86
C VAL A 567 0.06 -6.12 30.35
N ASP A 568 -0.65 -5.70 31.40
CA ASP A 568 -1.78 -6.41 32.00
C ASP A 568 -3.15 -5.88 31.54
N LYS A 569 -3.18 -4.98 30.55
CA LYS A 569 -4.40 -4.34 30.06
C LYS A 569 -4.62 -4.66 28.58
N ASP A 570 -5.87 -4.57 28.15
CA ASP A 570 -6.18 -4.65 26.72
C ASP A 570 -5.42 -3.52 25.98
N PRO A 571 -4.60 -3.86 24.96
CA PRO A 571 -3.79 -2.87 24.26
C PRO A 571 -4.60 -2.00 23.27
N GLY A 572 -5.91 -2.24 23.12
CA GLY A 572 -6.81 -1.46 22.29
C GLY A 572 -6.67 -1.75 20.79
N LEU A 573 -7.07 -0.77 19.96
CA LEU A 573 -7.07 -0.86 18.50
C LEU A 573 -6.42 0.36 17.84
N THR A 574 -5.33 0.86 18.42
CA THR A 574 -4.63 2.02 17.88
C THR A 574 -3.56 1.61 16.86
N GLY A 575 -3.49 2.33 15.74
CA GLY A 575 -2.43 2.18 14.73
C GLY A 575 -2.31 0.78 14.14
N ASN A 576 -1.11 0.20 14.18
CA ASN A 576 -0.82 -1.12 13.61
C ASN A 576 -1.64 -2.25 14.26
N LEU A 577 -1.98 -2.11 15.55
CA LEU A 577 -2.66 -3.12 16.34
C LEU A 577 -4.10 -3.39 15.87
N LEU A 578 -4.79 -2.37 15.30
CA LEU A 578 -6.09 -2.56 14.67
C LEU A 578 -6.02 -3.61 13.57
N VAL A 579 -5.04 -3.46 12.67
CA VAL A 579 -4.84 -4.36 11.53
C VAL A 579 -4.44 -5.76 12.01
N GLU A 580 -3.52 -5.85 12.97
CA GLU A 580 -3.07 -7.12 13.57
C GLU A 580 -4.25 -7.91 14.16
N ARG A 581 -5.11 -7.25 14.96
CA ARG A 581 -6.26 -7.89 15.58
C ARG A 581 -7.37 -8.21 14.58
N LEU A 582 -7.63 -7.35 13.60
CA LEU A 582 -8.64 -7.59 12.55
C LEU A 582 -8.32 -8.81 11.68
N VAL A 583 -7.05 -9.06 11.36
CA VAL A 583 -6.66 -10.27 10.61
C VAL A 583 -6.56 -11.51 11.49
N GLY A 584 -6.94 -11.41 12.77
CA GLY A 584 -7.02 -12.54 13.69
C GLY A 584 -5.70 -12.96 14.33
N ALA A 585 -4.69 -12.09 14.38
CA ALA A 585 -3.42 -12.43 15.02
C ALA A 585 -3.59 -12.66 16.53
N HIS A 586 -2.87 -13.66 17.05
CA HIS A 586 -2.79 -13.96 18.48
C HIS A 586 -1.75 -13.05 19.13
N VAL A 587 -2.17 -12.17 20.04
CA VAL A 587 -1.27 -11.19 20.68
C VAL A 587 -0.84 -11.63 22.08
N GLU A 588 0.47 -11.64 22.31
CA GLU A 588 1.10 -11.89 23.59
C GLU A 588 1.92 -10.68 24.07
N LEU A 589 1.49 -10.05 25.17
CA LEU A 589 2.15 -8.86 25.69
C LEU A 589 3.32 -9.20 26.60
N VAL A 590 4.41 -8.43 26.47
CA VAL A 590 5.60 -8.47 27.32
C VAL A 590 6.00 -7.06 27.74
N SER A 591 6.51 -6.88 28.97
CA SER A 591 7.00 -5.57 29.41
C SER A 591 8.32 -5.23 28.70
N LYS A 592 8.66 -3.94 28.59
CA LYS A 592 9.95 -3.51 28.02
C LYS A 592 11.12 -4.07 28.84
N GLU A 593 10.96 -4.16 30.15
CA GLU A 593 11.94 -4.65 31.10
C GLU A 593 12.19 -6.15 30.91
N ASP A 594 11.13 -6.95 30.85
CA ASP A 594 11.22 -8.39 30.62
C ASP A 594 11.79 -8.70 29.24
N TYR A 595 11.36 -7.93 28.22
CA TYR A 595 11.91 -8.03 26.87
C TYR A 595 13.43 -7.78 26.87
N SER A 596 13.88 -6.75 27.59
CA SER A 596 15.31 -6.42 27.69
C SER A 596 16.12 -7.47 28.47
N LYS A 597 15.51 -8.11 29.48
CA LYS A 597 16.16 -9.13 30.32
C LYS A 597 16.29 -10.48 29.59
N ILE A 598 15.24 -10.90 28.89
CA ILE A 598 15.13 -12.25 28.31
C ILE A 598 15.66 -12.26 26.87
N GLY A 599 15.38 -11.20 26.11
CA GLY A 599 15.72 -11.10 24.70
C GLY A 599 14.71 -11.77 23.77
N SER A 600 14.71 -11.32 22.52
CA SER A 600 13.68 -11.71 21.54
C SER A 600 13.74 -13.17 21.11
N GLU A 601 14.94 -13.74 20.98
CA GLU A 601 15.15 -15.13 20.57
C GLU A 601 14.61 -16.10 21.62
N ALA A 602 14.95 -15.90 22.90
CA ALA A 602 14.44 -16.74 23.98
C ALA A 602 12.92 -16.66 24.11
N LEU A 603 12.33 -15.46 24.03
CA LEU A 603 10.87 -15.29 24.07
C LEU A 603 10.15 -16.01 22.92
N THR A 604 10.70 -15.94 21.70
CA THR A 604 10.10 -16.62 20.55
C THR A 604 10.31 -18.13 20.60
N ASN A 605 11.44 -18.61 21.12
CA ASN A 605 11.69 -20.05 21.34
C ASN A 605 10.74 -20.65 22.39
N LEU A 606 10.49 -19.94 23.51
CA LEU A 606 9.50 -20.38 24.51
C LEU A 606 8.10 -20.56 23.91
N LEU A 607 7.69 -19.61 23.06
CA LEU A 607 6.42 -19.69 22.34
C LEU A 607 6.42 -20.83 21.31
N LYS A 608 7.53 -21.01 20.59
CA LYS A 608 7.73 -22.10 19.61
C LYS A 608 7.57 -23.46 20.27
N GLU A 609 8.27 -23.73 21.37
CA GLU A 609 8.20 -24.98 22.13
C GLU A 609 6.77 -25.26 22.62
N ARG A 610 6.07 -24.22 23.11
CA ARG A 610 4.69 -24.34 23.55
C ARG A 610 3.72 -24.66 22.41
N LEU A 611 3.94 -24.14 21.21
CA LEU A 611 3.11 -24.45 20.05
C LEU A 611 3.42 -25.85 19.48
N ILE A 612 4.69 -26.27 19.49
CA ILE A 612 5.10 -27.63 19.12
C ILE A 612 4.44 -28.66 20.05
N SER A 613 4.41 -28.42 21.36
CA SER A 613 3.74 -29.33 22.31
C SER A 613 2.21 -29.39 22.14
N GLN A 614 1.63 -28.43 21.42
CA GLN A 614 0.22 -28.41 20.99
C GLN A 614 0.00 -29.02 19.60
N GLY A 615 1.03 -29.64 19.00
CA GLY A 615 0.97 -30.28 17.69
C GLY A 615 1.06 -29.32 16.50
N ARG A 616 1.44 -28.05 16.72
CA ARG A 616 1.62 -27.04 15.66
C ARG A 616 3.00 -27.12 15.02
N LYS A 617 3.16 -26.48 13.86
CA LYS A 617 4.41 -26.36 13.10
C LYS A 617 4.82 -24.88 12.97
N PRO A 618 5.33 -24.26 14.05
CA PRO A 618 5.69 -22.85 14.05
C PRO A 618 6.98 -22.56 13.28
N TYR A 619 6.94 -21.51 12.46
CA TYR A 619 8.13 -20.87 11.89
C TYR A 619 8.37 -19.51 12.54
N VAL A 620 9.59 -19.26 13.03
CA VAL A 620 9.94 -18.02 13.74
C VAL A 620 10.56 -17.03 12.77
N ILE A 621 9.95 -15.85 12.66
CA ILE A 621 10.52 -14.70 11.96
C ILE A 621 11.16 -13.77 13.00
N PRO A 622 12.46 -13.47 12.90
CA PRO A 622 13.13 -12.59 13.87
C PRO A 622 12.63 -11.14 13.76
N VAL A 623 12.95 -10.31 14.76
CA VAL A 623 12.55 -8.89 14.81
C VAL A 623 12.85 -8.21 13.48
N GLY A 624 11.82 -7.63 12.88
CA GLY A 624 11.94 -6.89 11.64
C GLY A 624 12.11 -7.76 10.39
N GLY A 625 12.14 -9.10 10.50
CA GLY A 625 12.47 -10.01 9.41
C GLY A 625 13.94 -9.91 9.02
N SER A 626 14.82 -9.74 10.01
CA SER A 626 16.24 -9.47 9.80
C SER A 626 17.08 -10.72 10.07
N ASN A 627 17.20 -11.56 9.05
CA ASN A 627 18.16 -12.65 8.95
C ASN A 627 18.75 -12.63 7.54
N SER A 628 19.71 -13.50 7.26
CA SER A 628 20.38 -13.59 5.95
C SER A 628 19.39 -13.79 4.81
N LEU A 629 18.37 -14.64 4.99
CA LEU A 629 17.30 -14.85 3.99
C LEU A 629 16.51 -13.56 3.71
N GLY A 630 16.05 -12.86 4.74
CA GLY A 630 15.29 -11.62 4.59
C GLY A 630 16.09 -10.48 3.96
N THR A 631 17.43 -10.49 4.06
CA THR A 631 18.32 -9.51 3.42
C THR A 631 18.16 -9.52 1.89
N TRP A 632 17.84 -10.67 1.27
CA TRP A 632 17.58 -10.77 -0.17
C TRP A 632 16.46 -9.85 -0.66
N GLY A 633 15.48 -9.53 0.19
CA GLY A 633 14.42 -8.57 -0.13
C GLY A 633 14.94 -7.19 -0.55
N TYR A 634 16.05 -6.73 0.05
CA TYR A 634 16.64 -5.43 -0.31
C TYR A 634 17.84 -5.53 -1.25
N ILE A 635 18.40 -6.72 -1.45
CA ILE A 635 19.25 -7.01 -2.61
C ILE A 635 18.41 -6.87 -3.90
N GLU A 636 17.20 -7.45 -3.94
CA GLU A 636 16.23 -7.21 -5.02
C GLU A 636 15.77 -5.75 -5.08
N GLY A 637 15.65 -5.07 -3.94
CA GLY A 637 15.39 -3.63 -3.89
C GLY A 637 16.42 -2.80 -4.68
N ILE A 638 17.71 -3.14 -4.59
CA ILE A 638 18.76 -2.47 -5.38
C ILE A 638 18.65 -2.81 -6.86
N LYS A 639 18.40 -4.06 -7.21
CA LYS A 639 18.16 -4.46 -8.60
C LYS A 639 16.95 -3.72 -9.19
N GLU A 640 15.85 -3.58 -8.46
CA GLU A 640 14.69 -2.77 -8.87
C GLU A 640 15.08 -1.31 -9.14
N ILE A 641 15.88 -0.70 -8.26
CA ILE A 641 16.39 0.66 -8.46
C ILE A 641 17.25 0.74 -9.72
N GLU A 642 18.18 -0.20 -9.95
CA GLU A 642 19.00 -0.23 -11.18
C GLU A 642 18.13 -0.34 -12.45
N GLU A 643 17.14 -1.24 -12.45
CA GLU A 643 16.20 -1.41 -13.57
C GLU A 643 15.42 -0.11 -13.85
N GLN A 644 14.92 0.57 -12.80
CA GLN A 644 14.21 1.84 -12.94
C GLN A 644 15.11 2.97 -13.47
N LEU A 645 16.38 3.00 -13.08
CA LEU A 645 17.35 3.96 -13.60
C LEU A 645 17.66 3.70 -15.07
N CYS A 646 17.87 2.44 -15.48
CA CYS A 646 18.14 2.10 -16.89
C CYS A 646 17.01 2.50 -17.85
N ILE A 647 15.74 2.33 -17.43
CA ILE A 647 14.56 2.66 -18.25
C ILE A 647 14.26 4.16 -18.22
N GLY A 648 14.54 4.80 -17.08
CA GLY A 648 14.01 6.12 -16.75
C GLY A 648 14.95 7.29 -17.07
N ALA A 649 16.23 7.24 -16.75
CA ALA A 649 17.16 8.34 -17.06
C ALA A 649 18.59 7.89 -16.80
N ASN A 650 19.57 8.52 -17.45
CA ASN A 650 20.99 8.33 -17.13
C ASN A 650 21.34 9.02 -15.80
N ILE A 651 20.62 8.68 -14.72
CA ILE A 651 20.74 9.19 -13.37
C ILE A 651 21.49 8.16 -12.54
N ALA A 652 22.56 8.59 -11.88
CA ALA A 652 23.27 7.83 -10.86
C ALA A 652 23.05 8.50 -9.50
N PHE A 653 22.85 7.70 -8.46
CA PHE A 653 22.78 8.18 -7.08
C PHE A 653 24.15 8.04 -6.44
N ASP A 654 24.59 9.09 -5.75
CA ASP A 654 25.84 9.06 -4.99
C ASP A 654 25.62 8.45 -3.60
N ASP A 655 24.42 8.63 -3.04
CA ASP A 655 24.04 8.17 -1.71
C ASP A 655 22.65 7.54 -1.67
N ILE A 656 22.50 6.58 -0.77
CA ILE A 656 21.21 6.06 -0.31
C ILE A 656 21.09 6.30 1.18
N VAL A 657 19.96 6.86 1.61
CA VAL A 657 19.66 7.12 3.02
C VAL A 657 18.47 6.28 3.47
N VAL A 658 18.59 5.61 4.62
CA VAL A 658 17.52 4.75 5.15
C VAL A 658 17.51 4.72 6.68
N ALA A 659 16.32 4.55 7.27
CA ALA A 659 16.17 4.28 8.70
C ALA A 659 16.62 2.85 9.07
N CYS A 660 17.31 2.69 10.20
CA CYS A 660 17.75 1.40 10.73
C CYS A 660 17.18 1.15 12.14
N GLY A 661 16.32 0.15 12.28
CA GLY A 661 15.87 -0.32 13.59
C GLY A 661 15.95 -1.83 13.81
N SER A 662 16.35 -2.60 12.80
CA SER A 662 16.58 -4.06 12.91
C SER A 662 17.67 -4.57 11.96
N GLY A 663 18.42 -3.70 11.27
CA GLY A 663 19.55 -4.08 10.42
C GLY A 663 19.24 -4.67 9.03
N GLY A 664 18.24 -5.54 8.86
CA GLY A 664 18.10 -6.32 7.62
C GLY A 664 17.86 -5.52 6.32
N THR A 665 17.09 -4.42 6.39
CA THR A 665 16.93 -3.52 5.23
C THR A 665 18.24 -2.81 4.89
N LEU A 666 18.98 -2.37 5.92
CA LEU A 666 20.26 -1.69 5.75
C LEU A 666 21.30 -2.62 5.14
N ALA A 667 21.38 -3.86 5.63
CA ALA A 667 22.28 -4.90 5.11
C ALA A 667 22.02 -5.20 3.62
N GLY A 668 20.75 -5.34 3.22
CA GLY A 668 20.41 -5.67 1.83
C GLY A 668 20.70 -4.50 0.89
N LEU A 669 20.43 -3.26 1.32
CA LEU A 669 20.74 -2.07 0.55
C LEU A 669 22.26 -1.87 0.40
N SER A 670 23.03 -2.00 1.49
CA SER A 670 24.48 -1.80 1.46
C SER A 670 25.20 -2.89 0.67
N LEU A 671 24.85 -4.16 0.90
CA LEU A 671 25.43 -5.27 0.13
C LEU A 671 25.01 -5.21 -1.33
N GLY A 672 23.72 -4.97 -1.62
CA GLY A 672 23.23 -4.82 -2.98
C GLY A 672 23.94 -3.69 -3.72
N SER A 673 24.05 -2.50 -3.10
CA SER A 673 24.75 -1.36 -3.69
C SER A 673 26.24 -1.65 -3.91
N TRP A 674 26.87 -2.32 -2.96
CA TRP A 674 28.26 -2.72 -3.04
C TRP A 674 28.52 -3.72 -4.17
N LEU A 675 27.63 -4.67 -4.42
CA LEU A 675 27.84 -5.69 -5.46
C LEU A 675 27.40 -5.21 -6.85
N SER A 676 26.43 -4.31 -6.91
CA SER A 676 25.85 -3.82 -8.16
C SER A 676 26.71 -2.74 -8.83
N LYS A 677 26.27 -2.25 -10.00
CA LYS A 677 26.96 -1.17 -10.71
C LYS A 677 26.69 0.19 -10.08
N MET A 678 25.64 0.30 -9.27
CA MET A 678 25.21 1.55 -8.65
C MET A 678 26.27 2.12 -7.70
N LYS A 679 26.87 1.28 -6.83
CA LYS A 679 27.96 1.66 -5.91
C LYS A 679 27.69 2.93 -5.08
N ALA A 680 26.42 3.27 -4.86
CA ALA A 680 26.02 4.41 -4.04
C ALA A 680 26.40 4.15 -2.58
N LYS A 681 26.88 5.19 -1.88
CA LYS A 681 27.19 5.08 -0.46
C LYS A 681 25.90 4.93 0.35
N VAL A 682 25.81 3.91 1.19
CA VAL A 682 24.61 3.70 2.01
C VAL A 682 24.80 4.29 3.40
N HIS A 683 23.83 5.11 3.82
CA HIS A 683 23.77 5.75 5.12
C HIS A 683 22.56 5.22 5.92
N GLY A 684 22.84 4.58 7.06
CA GLY A 684 21.84 4.07 7.99
C GLY A 684 21.68 4.98 9.21
N PHE A 685 20.46 5.43 9.48
CA PHE A 685 20.15 6.22 10.67
C PHE A 685 19.50 5.33 11.75
N SER A 686 20.21 5.07 12.85
CA SER A 686 19.80 4.13 13.89
C SER A 686 18.77 4.72 14.84
N VAL A 687 17.58 4.12 14.91
CA VAL A 687 16.42 4.69 15.66
C VAL A 687 16.18 4.08 17.04
N CYS A 688 16.97 3.08 17.44
CA CYS A 688 16.86 2.43 18.74
C CYS A 688 18.22 2.21 19.40
N ASP A 689 19.06 1.38 18.80
CA ASP A 689 20.37 1.01 19.33
C ASP A 689 21.49 1.88 18.77
N ASN A 690 22.69 1.76 19.35
CA ASN A 690 23.86 2.51 18.92
C ASN A 690 24.41 1.98 17.58
N PRO A 691 25.23 2.79 16.86
CA PRO A 691 25.82 2.37 15.60
C PRO A 691 26.62 1.07 15.65
N ASP A 692 27.45 0.84 16.69
CA ASP A 692 28.30 -0.34 16.79
C ASP A 692 27.50 -1.65 16.89
N TYR A 693 26.39 -1.63 17.62
CA TYR A 693 25.44 -2.74 17.63
C TYR A 693 24.99 -3.07 16.20
N PHE A 694 24.61 -2.07 15.40
CA PHE A 694 24.14 -2.31 14.05
C PHE A 694 25.26 -2.70 13.08
N TYR A 695 26.49 -2.21 13.24
CA TYR A 695 27.62 -2.70 12.45
C TYR A 695 27.84 -4.20 12.68
N ASN A 696 27.83 -4.65 13.94
CA ASN A 696 28.01 -6.06 14.30
C ASN A 696 26.82 -6.91 13.83
N TYR A 697 25.59 -6.39 14.01
CA TYR A 697 24.39 -7.09 13.58
C TYR A 697 24.34 -7.25 12.05
N VAL A 698 24.64 -6.19 11.30
CA VAL A 698 24.76 -6.25 9.84
C VAL A 698 25.88 -7.20 9.45
N GLN A 699 27.03 -7.19 10.11
CA GLN A 699 28.12 -8.14 9.83
C GLN A 699 27.64 -9.58 9.92
N GLY A 700 26.91 -9.95 10.99
CA GLY A 700 26.36 -11.31 11.12
C GLY A 700 25.42 -11.70 9.97
N LEU A 701 24.65 -10.76 9.42
CA LEU A 701 23.81 -11.01 8.24
C LEU A 701 24.64 -11.21 6.96
N LEU A 702 25.73 -10.45 6.80
CA LEU A 702 26.65 -10.58 5.67
C LEU A 702 27.45 -11.88 5.74
N ASP A 703 27.88 -12.26 6.94
CA ASP A 703 28.59 -13.52 7.19
C ASP A 703 27.70 -14.71 6.87
N GLY A 704 26.43 -14.68 7.28
CA GLY A 704 25.45 -15.72 6.93
C GLY A 704 25.00 -15.70 5.47
N LEU A 705 25.49 -14.77 4.65
CA LEU A 705 25.38 -14.77 3.18
C LEU A 705 26.71 -15.11 2.49
N HIS A 706 27.74 -15.43 3.27
CA HIS A 706 29.11 -15.64 2.80
C HIS A 706 29.62 -14.49 1.91
N ALA A 707 29.22 -13.25 2.21
CA ALA A 707 29.45 -12.11 1.34
C ALA A 707 30.92 -11.68 1.22
N GLY A 708 31.78 -12.08 2.16
CA GLY A 708 33.22 -11.80 2.13
C GLY A 708 33.59 -10.32 2.25
N VAL A 709 32.72 -9.50 2.84
CA VAL A 709 32.89 -8.05 3.00
C VAL A 709 32.57 -7.60 4.42
N SER A 710 33.25 -6.54 4.86
CA SER A 710 33.01 -5.93 6.17
C SER A 710 31.84 -4.93 6.08
N SER A 711 30.94 -4.97 7.06
CA SER A 711 29.85 -4.00 7.19
C SER A 711 30.39 -2.57 7.30
N ARG A 712 31.54 -2.39 7.95
CA ARG A 712 32.18 -1.08 8.15
C ARG A 712 32.75 -0.47 6.86
N ASP A 713 32.94 -1.29 5.83
CA ASP A 713 33.46 -0.82 4.53
C ASP A 713 32.34 -0.39 3.57
N ILE A 714 31.11 -0.89 3.78
CA ILE A 714 30.02 -0.75 2.81
C ILE A 714 28.84 0.10 3.30
N VAL A 715 28.78 0.44 4.59
CA VAL A 715 27.71 1.27 5.14
C VAL A 715 28.24 2.26 6.19
N ASP A 716 27.70 3.48 6.19
CA ASP A 716 27.89 4.48 7.24
C ASP A 716 26.67 4.49 8.17
N ILE A 717 26.84 4.17 9.45
CA ILE A 717 25.75 4.12 10.44
C ILE A 717 25.89 5.27 11.42
N GLN A 718 24.83 6.07 11.53
CA GLN A 718 24.76 7.25 12.40
C GLN A 718 23.64 7.12 13.42
N ASP A 719 23.83 7.68 14.62
CA ASP A 719 22.80 7.70 15.66
C ASP A 719 21.69 8.71 15.30
N SER A 720 20.45 8.24 15.30
CA SER A 720 19.24 9.05 15.15
C SER A 720 18.16 8.65 16.15
N LYS A 721 18.52 8.09 17.31
CA LYS A 721 17.52 7.55 18.24
C LYS A 721 16.77 8.65 19.00
N GLY A 722 17.38 9.83 19.16
CA GLY A 722 16.81 10.94 19.91
C GLY A 722 16.56 10.53 21.36
N LEU A 723 15.32 10.69 21.82
CA LEU A 723 14.89 10.23 23.15
C LEU A 723 14.88 8.70 23.29
N GLY A 724 14.89 7.96 22.18
CA GLY A 724 14.87 6.50 22.13
C GLY A 724 13.80 5.95 21.20
N TYR A 725 13.66 4.62 21.16
CA TYR A 725 12.73 3.94 20.27
C TYR A 725 11.27 4.36 20.52
N ALA A 726 10.59 4.80 19.47
CA ALA A 726 9.18 5.22 19.46
C ALA A 726 8.82 6.38 20.43
N MET A 727 9.83 7.11 20.91
CA MET A 727 9.70 8.35 21.67
C MET A 727 10.19 9.51 20.81
N ASN A 728 9.47 10.63 20.81
CA ASN A 728 9.76 11.76 19.93
C ASN A 728 9.95 13.05 20.70
N THR A 729 10.84 13.91 20.20
CA THR A 729 10.86 15.32 20.63
C THR A 729 9.79 16.11 19.88
N THR A 730 9.44 17.29 20.37
CA THR A 730 8.50 18.20 19.69
C THR A 730 9.00 18.55 18.28
N GLU A 731 10.31 18.81 18.13
CA GLU A 731 10.92 19.18 16.85
C GLU A 731 10.87 18.04 15.83
N GLU A 732 11.01 16.78 16.26
CA GLU A 732 10.86 15.62 15.39
C GLU A 732 9.43 15.50 14.84
N LEU A 733 8.42 15.74 15.69
CA LEU A 733 7.01 15.70 15.29
C LEU A 733 6.62 16.89 14.42
N GLU A 734 7.12 18.09 14.73
CA GLU A 734 6.95 19.29 13.91
C GLU A 734 7.56 19.09 12.52
N PHE A 735 8.76 18.52 12.43
CA PHE A 735 9.38 18.19 11.16
C PHE A 735 8.53 17.23 10.32
N VAL A 736 7.99 16.16 10.93
CA VAL A 736 7.08 15.23 10.21
C VAL A 736 5.87 15.95 9.64
N LYS A 737 5.26 16.86 10.42
CA LYS A 737 4.14 17.71 9.98
C LYS A 737 4.54 18.63 8.83
N GLU A 738 5.67 19.33 8.94
CA GLU A 738 6.17 20.26 7.92
C GLU A 738 6.47 19.55 6.60
N VAL A 739 7.08 18.36 6.65
CA VAL A 739 7.35 17.54 5.46
C VAL A 739 6.05 17.14 4.75
N ALA A 740 5.05 16.70 5.52
CA ALA A 740 3.74 16.34 4.97
C ALA A 740 3.05 17.55 4.33
N ALA A 741 3.03 18.69 5.02
CA ALA A 741 2.42 19.93 4.53
C ALA A 741 3.17 20.54 3.34
N ALA A 742 4.48 20.28 3.20
CA ALA A 742 5.27 20.79 2.09
C ALA A 742 5.21 19.88 0.85
N THR A 743 5.22 18.55 1.04
CA THR A 743 5.48 17.60 -0.05
C THR A 743 4.37 16.58 -0.30
N SER A 744 3.31 16.57 0.51
CA SER A 744 2.29 15.52 0.55
C SER A 744 2.83 14.13 0.98
N VAL A 745 4.12 13.98 1.27
CA VAL A 745 4.72 12.75 1.78
C VAL A 745 4.63 12.73 3.31
N VAL A 746 3.89 11.78 3.88
CA VAL A 746 3.76 11.62 5.34
C VAL A 746 4.76 10.58 5.81
N LEU A 747 5.72 11.03 6.61
CA LEU A 747 6.70 10.16 7.24
C LEU A 747 6.15 9.59 8.56
N ASP A 748 6.50 8.35 8.87
CA ASP A 748 6.25 7.81 10.21
C ASP A 748 7.22 8.43 11.24
N PRO A 749 6.80 8.70 12.48
CA PRO A 749 7.64 9.41 13.45
C PRO A 749 8.70 8.50 14.10
N VAL A 750 8.68 7.19 13.84
CA VAL A 750 9.57 6.22 14.52
C VAL A 750 10.81 5.90 13.68
N TYR A 751 10.64 5.77 12.37
CA TYR A 751 11.68 5.35 11.44
C TYR A 751 12.01 6.45 10.43
N SER A 752 11.19 6.59 9.38
CA SER A 752 11.49 7.45 8.23
C SER A 752 11.55 8.93 8.63
N GLY A 753 10.71 9.36 9.57
CA GLY A 753 10.73 10.71 10.13
C GLY A 753 12.03 11.03 10.83
N LYS A 754 12.52 10.14 11.72
CA LYS A 754 13.81 10.33 12.42
C LYS A 754 15.00 10.32 11.47
N ALA A 755 15.01 9.41 10.51
CA ALA A 755 16.06 9.33 9.50
C ALA A 755 16.11 10.59 8.63
N ALA A 756 14.96 11.06 8.14
CA ALA A 756 14.88 12.28 7.33
C ALA A 756 15.22 13.54 8.16
N PHE A 757 14.74 13.63 9.41
CA PHE A 757 15.08 14.72 10.32
C PHE A 757 16.59 14.80 10.55
N ARG A 758 17.22 13.67 10.86
CA ARG A 758 18.67 13.62 11.11
C ARG A 758 19.47 13.85 9.83
N MET A 759 19.02 13.34 8.68
CA MET A 759 19.61 13.63 7.37
C MET A 759 19.58 15.14 7.08
N MET A 760 18.43 15.79 7.23
CA MET A 760 18.30 17.24 7.00
C MET A 760 19.13 18.06 7.98
N LYS A 761 19.26 17.61 9.23
CA LYS A 761 20.16 18.22 10.21
C LYS A 761 21.63 18.07 9.80
N ASP A 762 22.07 16.87 9.42
CA ASP A 762 23.44 16.62 8.95
C ASP A 762 23.77 17.41 7.67
N MET A 763 22.82 17.51 6.74
CA MET A 763 22.93 18.34 5.54
C MET A 763 23.12 19.83 5.85
N ARG A 764 22.48 20.33 6.91
CA ARG A 764 22.59 21.72 7.36
C ARG A 764 23.89 21.99 8.11
N ASP A 765 24.26 21.07 9.01
CA ASP A 765 25.43 21.23 9.88
C ASP A 765 26.74 20.96 9.13
N ASN A 766 26.69 20.10 8.09
CA ASN A 766 27.84 19.68 7.29
C ASN A 766 27.59 19.84 5.76
N PRO A 767 27.30 21.04 5.24
CA PRO A 767 26.86 21.23 3.86
C PRO A 767 27.88 20.77 2.81
N ALA A 768 29.19 20.93 3.07
CA ALA A 768 30.25 20.51 2.16
C ALA A 768 30.29 18.98 1.94
N LYS A 769 29.74 18.17 2.87
CA LYS A 769 29.60 16.72 2.72
C LYS A 769 28.58 16.36 1.63
N TRP A 770 27.59 17.21 1.41
CA TRP A 770 26.42 16.92 0.58
C TRP A 770 26.36 17.71 -0.72
N GLU A 771 27.13 18.79 -0.85
CA GLU A 771 27.14 19.65 -2.02
C GLU A 771 27.37 18.87 -3.33
N GLY A 772 26.51 19.09 -4.32
CA GLY A 772 26.57 18.45 -5.64
C GLY A 772 26.12 16.99 -5.66
N ARG A 773 25.77 16.39 -4.52
CA ARG A 773 25.41 14.97 -4.42
C ARG A 773 23.96 14.74 -4.77
N ARG A 774 23.70 13.61 -5.44
CA ARG A 774 22.34 13.09 -5.65
C ARG A 774 22.03 12.00 -4.63
N VAL A 775 21.06 12.27 -3.77
CA VAL A 775 20.71 11.42 -2.63
C VAL A 775 19.37 10.75 -2.88
N LEU A 776 19.29 9.43 -2.67
CA LEU A 776 18.04 8.67 -2.67
C LEU A 776 17.63 8.30 -1.24
N PHE A 777 16.55 8.89 -0.76
CA PHE A 777 15.94 8.52 0.52
C PHE A 777 14.98 7.33 0.36
N ILE A 778 15.13 6.28 1.15
CA ILE A 778 14.22 5.13 1.15
C ILE A 778 13.10 5.35 2.17
N HIS A 779 11.89 5.62 1.69
CA HIS A 779 10.72 5.72 2.55
C HIS A 779 10.28 4.34 3.03
N THR A 780 10.48 4.04 4.31
CA THR A 780 10.27 2.67 4.82
C THR A 780 8.82 2.32 5.19
N GLY A 781 7.91 3.29 5.11
CA GLY A 781 6.47 3.11 5.38
C GLY A 781 6.12 3.52 6.80
N GLY A 782 5.04 2.96 7.36
CA GLY A 782 4.70 3.12 8.77
C GLY A 782 3.62 4.15 9.11
N LEU A 783 2.83 4.58 8.13
CA LEU A 783 1.76 5.57 8.32
C LEU A 783 0.80 5.20 9.47
N PHE A 784 0.45 3.92 9.65
CA PHE A 784 -0.44 3.50 10.73
C PHE A 784 0.13 3.79 12.13
N GLY A 785 1.45 3.80 12.29
CA GLY A 785 2.09 4.15 13.57
C GLY A 785 1.89 5.61 13.97
N LEU A 786 1.43 6.47 13.05
CA LEU A 786 1.13 7.87 13.33
C LEU A 786 -0.11 8.05 14.21
N TYR A 787 -1.09 7.15 14.11
CA TYR A 787 -2.30 7.19 14.94
C TYR A 787 -2.01 7.02 16.44
N ASP A 788 -0.89 6.37 16.79
CA ASP A 788 -0.38 6.30 18.18
C ASP A 788 0.14 7.64 18.71
N LYS A 789 0.42 8.61 17.81
CA LYS A 789 0.99 9.92 18.13
C LYS A 789 -0.01 11.07 18.02
N ASN A 790 -1.30 10.77 17.81
CA ASN A 790 -2.33 11.78 17.59
C ASN A 790 -2.37 12.84 18.70
N GLU A 791 -2.38 12.43 19.97
CA GLU A 791 -2.41 13.36 21.12
C GLU A 791 -1.16 14.26 21.18
N GLN A 792 -0.01 13.76 20.74
CA GLN A 792 1.26 14.50 20.76
C GLN A 792 1.37 15.49 19.60
N ILE A 793 0.78 15.14 18.45
CA ILE A 793 0.82 15.98 17.23
C ILE A 793 -0.29 17.01 17.25
N ALA A 794 -1.46 16.70 17.81
CA ALA A 794 -2.65 17.56 17.80
C ALA A 794 -2.38 19.03 18.21
N PRO A 795 -1.59 19.34 19.25
CA PRO A 795 -1.28 20.73 19.62
C PRO A 795 -0.53 21.53 18.54
N THR A 796 0.18 20.84 17.65
CA THR A 796 0.98 21.45 16.57
C THR A 796 0.19 21.63 15.27
N MET A 797 -1.02 21.09 15.20
CA MET A 797 -1.89 21.17 14.03
C MET A 797 -2.65 22.49 14.02
N GLY A 798 -2.95 23.02 12.84
CA GLY A 798 -3.74 24.25 12.70
C GLY A 798 -5.15 24.16 13.31
N ASN A 799 -5.98 25.18 13.13
CA ASN A 799 -7.39 25.09 13.52
C ASN A 799 -8.25 24.60 12.34
N TRP A 800 -9.40 24.01 12.65
CA TRP A 800 -10.53 23.93 11.72
C TRP A 800 -11.46 25.11 12.02
N SER A 801 -12.32 25.47 11.07
CA SER A 801 -13.34 26.52 11.29
C SER A 801 -14.74 25.97 11.07
N ARG A 802 -15.71 26.52 11.79
CA ARG A 802 -17.11 26.35 11.41
C ARG A 802 -17.33 27.11 10.10
N MET A 803 -18.11 26.53 9.19
CA MET A 803 -18.42 27.17 7.91
C MET A 803 -19.33 28.38 8.13
N ASP A 804 -18.91 29.55 7.64
CA ASP A 804 -19.76 30.76 7.58
C ASP A 804 -20.52 30.80 6.25
N ILE A 805 -21.85 30.72 6.30
CA ILE A 805 -22.68 30.67 5.09
C ILE A 805 -23.31 32.05 4.83
N ALA A 806 -23.10 32.59 3.63
CA ALA A 806 -23.72 33.85 3.24
C ALA A 806 -25.24 33.69 3.03
N GLU A 807 -26.04 34.58 3.63
CA GLU A 807 -27.52 34.53 3.56
C GLU A 807 -28.08 34.64 2.12
N SER A 808 -27.29 35.10 1.16
CA SER A 808 -27.70 35.26 -0.25
C SER A 808 -27.68 33.96 -1.06
N VAL A 809 -27.32 32.82 -0.47
CA VAL A 809 -27.28 31.51 -1.16
C VAL A 809 -28.69 30.91 -1.20
N THR A 810 -29.31 30.86 -2.38
CA THR A 810 -30.64 30.29 -2.57
C THR A 810 -30.60 28.77 -2.78
N ARG A 811 -31.54 28.07 -2.14
CA ARG A 811 -31.81 26.65 -2.38
C ARG A 811 -32.35 26.47 -3.80
N LYS A 812 -31.83 25.50 -4.56
CA LYS A 812 -32.51 24.96 -5.74
C LYS A 812 -33.37 23.77 -5.28
N ASP A 813 -34.67 23.83 -5.55
CA ASP A 813 -35.60 22.76 -5.19
C ASP A 813 -35.22 21.43 -5.86
N GLY A 814 -35.35 20.31 -5.13
CA GLY A 814 -35.00 18.97 -5.59
C GLY A 814 -33.58 18.47 -5.23
N ILE A 815 -32.72 19.30 -4.63
CA ILE A 815 -31.28 18.99 -4.39
C ILE A 815 -30.97 18.77 -2.89
N GLY A 816 -31.86 18.06 -2.18
CA GLY A 816 -31.65 17.65 -0.80
C GLY A 816 -31.06 16.25 -0.64
N LYS A 817 -30.33 15.76 -1.66
CA LYS A 817 -29.74 14.41 -1.65
C LYS A 817 -28.25 14.48 -1.31
N MET A 818 -27.70 13.41 -0.74
CA MET A 818 -26.34 13.34 -0.17
C MET A 818 -25.22 13.58 -1.21
N PHE A 819 -25.49 13.32 -2.49
CA PHE A 819 -24.49 13.27 -3.57
C PHE A 819 -24.85 14.15 -4.77
#